data_AF-A0A9W9NJJ0-F1
#
_entry.id   AF-A0A9W9NJJ0-F1
#
_cell.length_a   1.000
_cell.length_b   1.000
_cell.length_c   1.000
_cell.angle_alpha   90.00
_cell.angle_beta   90.00
_cell.angle_gamma   90.00
#
_symmetry.space_group_name_H-M   'P 1'
#
loop_
_entity.id
_entity.type
_entity.pdbx_description
1 polymer ?
#
loop_
_entity_poly.entity_id
_entity_poly.type
_entity_poly.pdbx_seq_one_letter_code
_entity_poly.pdbx_strand_id
1 'polypeptide(L)'
;MAQHSNIARSAIMTSASSPDPATQGDQRNMNQPNGISSTTSAGSGKEGSLMPPPKTVVGRALGNDLHSEKTSQAPKGGVGSALTDTPISTAPPSPQIQGINQPATPGGRIRATTLDIPGLTKSKVSPDGRIAKRDVGAKLVIVMVGLPARGKSYITKKLARYLNWLQHDTQIFNVGERRRVAAGRSPSPAHLDKGREKSSPNVQQDLLDSVRRLSVSVGTSNQKQTSPPESESEAPLPPPVVPTKILVNGEESESVSQNGSTVIPSIDAGPAESIQDDDEAVKEASPEPMDQTANFFDPQNQRAVKLREQVALDTLDELLQYIMEDGGSVGILDATNSTMERRKAIVDHIRKRAGPELGILFLESSCVDKDLLEANMRLKLSGPDYKGKDPTEALEDFKRRVALYERSYVPLGEYEEKNNMAYIQMIDVGRKVVSHQTHGFLSSQVVYYLLNFNLSPRQIWITRHGESVDDAAGRIGGDSDLSENGKRFAKAMTRFIDHQRKQWELYQRQKDLLKHFPPRPGDSTPPNPSWIPRDRPRNFCVWSSMMKRCVQSVEYFNEEEYDVKQMRMLDELHSGKMEGMTYKEIQEQYPEDYAHRKKDKLFYRYPGPGGEGYLDIINRLRTVIVEVERTTDHVLLVSHRSTARVLLSYFRGLKRDEVADLDVPMGMLYMLEPKPYGVDFKAYQYNPETDWFDYVPQYELHQVGATQKQKA
;
A
#
# COMPACT_ATOMS: atom_id res chain seq x y z
N MET A 1 -16.65 -57.05 -13.92
CA MET A 1 -17.37 -58.16 -13.27
C MET A 1 -17.31 -57.96 -11.75
N ALA A 2 -18.19 -58.67 -11.02
CA ALA A 2 -18.42 -58.71 -9.56
C ALA A 2 -17.21 -58.42 -8.63
N GLN A 3 -17.39 -57.57 -7.59
CA GLN A 3 -17.52 -57.92 -6.14
C GLN A 3 -16.15 -58.14 -5.43
N HIS A 4 -15.83 -57.70 -4.20
CA HIS A 4 -16.51 -57.02 -3.06
C HIS A 4 -15.39 -56.30 -2.22
N SER A 5 -15.55 -55.53 -1.12
CA SER A 5 -16.68 -55.07 -0.27
C SER A 5 -16.23 -53.87 0.62
N ASN A 6 -17.09 -52.85 0.78
CA ASN A 6 -17.36 -51.99 1.96
C ASN A 6 -16.24 -51.45 2.89
N ILE A 7 -16.33 -50.14 3.22
CA ILE A 7 -16.72 -49.63 4.57
C ILE A 7 -17.06 -48.11 4.55
N ALA A 8 -18.14 -47.74 5.27
CA ALA A 8 -18.53 -46.41 5.77
C ALA A 8 -18.73 -45.20 4.81
N ARG A 9 -19.99 -45.00 4.36
CA ARG A 9 -20.61 -43.65 4.24
C ARG A 9 -22.09 -43.69 4.62
N SER A 10 -22.47 -42.87 5.59
CA SER A 10 -23.83 -42.57 6.08
C SER A 10 -23.71 -41.26 6.88
N ALA A 11 -24.59 -40.26 6.82
CA ALA A 11 -25.89 -40.14 6.15
C ALA A 11 -26.07 -38.73 5.54
N ILE A 12 -27.06 -38.58 4.64
CA ILE A 12 -28.04 -37.47 4.55
C ILE A 12 -28.95 -37.77 3.34
N MET A 13 -30.26 -37.88 3.58
CA MET A 13 -31.34 -37.96 2.59
C MET A 13 -32.55 -37.21 3.20
N THR A 14 -33.03 -36.11 2.59
CA THR A 14 -34.23 -35.98 1.70
C THR A 14 -35.55 -36.40 2.38
N SER A 15 -36.69 -35.69 2.24
CA SER A 15 -37.26 -35.10 1.01
C SER A 15 -38.39 -34.05 1.27
N ALA A 16 -38.97 -33.49 0.19
CA ALA A 16 -40.06 -32.48 0.15
C ALA A 16 -41.47 -33.08 0.47
N SER A 17 -42.65 -32.43 0.42
CA SER A 17 -43.18 -31.28 -0.36
C SER A 17 -44.54 -30.74 0.17
N SER A 18 -45.01 -29.59 -0.33
CA SER A 18 -46.27 -28.85 0.02
C SER A 18 -47.56 -29.47 -0.59
N PRO A 19 -48.83 -29.05 -0.25
CA PRO A 19 -49.40 -27.72 -0.56
C PRO A 19 -50.41 -27.08 0.48
N ASP A 20 -50.92 -25.88 0.12
CA ASP A 20 -51.91 -24.95 0.74
C ASP A 20 -53.36 -25.50 0.98
N PRO A 21 -54.40 -24.77 1.54
CA PRO A 21 -54.54 -23.29 1.74
C PRO A 21 -55.24 -22.73 3.03
N ALA A 22 -55.25 -21.38 3.16
CA ALA A 22 -56.22 -20.49 3.88
C ALA A 22 -56.29 -20.57 5.45
N THR A 23 -56.70 -19.57 6.25
CA THR A 23 -57.33 -18.22 6.04
C THR A 23 -57.00 -17.28 7.24
N GLN A 24 -57.31 -15.96 7.12
CA GLN A 24 -57.59 -14.91 8.15
C GLN A 24 -57.49 -15.24 9.66
N GLY A 25 -57.09 -14.35 10.60
CA GLY A 25 -56.77 -12.91 10.58
C GLY A 25 -56.90 -12.31 12.00
N ASP A 26 -56.56 -11.02 12.19
CA ASP A 26 -56.87 -10.19 13.40
C ASP A 26 -56.33 -10.63 14.80
N GLN A 27 -56.31 -9.82 15.87
CA GLN A 27 -55.99 -8.38 16.04
C GLN A 27 -55.66 -8.10 17.53
N ARG A 28 -54.68 -7.21 17.79
CA ARG A 28 -54.61 -6.21 18.88
C ARG A 28 -54.55 -6.56 20.39
N ASN A 29 -53.96 -5.59 21.09
CA ASN A 29 -54.05 -5.18 22.51
C ASN A 29 -53.39 -6.09 23.56
N MET A 30 -52.36 -5.61 24.30
CA MET A 30 -52.37 -4.53 25.31
C MET A 30 -53.19 -4.85 26.58
N ASN A 31 -52.51 -5.15 27.68
CA ASN A 31 -52.37 -4.20 28.80
C ASN A 31 -51.41 -4.67 29.91
N GLN A 32 -50.67 -3.72 30.48
CA GLN A 32 -50.03 -3.77 31.82
C GLN A 32 -51.09 -3.36 32.92
N PRO A 33 -50.78 -3.01 34.19
CA PRO A 33 -49.54 -3.11 35.02
C PRO A 33 -49.77 -3.63 36.48
N ASN A 34 -48.76 -3.44 37.35
CA ASN A 34 -48.78 -3.42 38.83
C ASN A 34 -48.78 -4.78 39.59
N GLY A 35 -48.08 -4.96 40.72
CA GLY A 35 -47.06 -4.11 41.38
C GLY A 35 -46.69 -4.53 42.82
N ILE A 36 -45.49 -4.11 43.27
CA ILE A 36 -45.14 -3.63 44.65
C ILE A 36 -44.94 -4.64 45.85
N SER A 37 -43.74 -4.50 46.47
CA SER A 37 -43.31 -4.63 47.90
C SER A 37 -43.21 -5.96 48.69
N SER A 38 -41.96 -6.38 48.93
CA SER A 38 -41.24 -6.51 50.23
C SER A 38 -41.69 -7.42 51.41
N THR A 39 -40.75 -8.32 51.77
CA THR A 39 -40.16 -8.60 53.13
C THR A 39 -40.79 -9.57 54.16
N THR A 40 -39.84 -10.19 54.92
CA THR A 40 -39.90 -10.87 56.25
C THR A 40 -40.34 -12.36 56.41
N SER A 41 -39.32 -13.24 56.56
CA SER A 41 -39.07 -14.23 57.67
C SER A 41 -40.18 -15.21 58.14
N ALA A 42 -39.97 -16.50 58.48
CA ALA A 42 -38.87 -17.13 59.25
C ALA A 42 -38.99 -18.69 59.36
N GLY A 43 -37.87 -19.37 59.70
CA GLY A 43 -37.83 -20.73 60.32
C GLY A 43 -37.79 -21.97 59.38
N SER A 44 -37.12 -23.09 59.69
CA SER A 44 -36.19 -23.45 60.80
C SER A 44 -35.49 -24.81 60.55
N GLY A 45 -34.30 -25.06 61.14
CA GLY A 45 -33.61 -26.39 61.21
C GLY A 45 -32.09 -26.32 60.98
N LYS A 46 -31.26 -26.03 62.00
CA LYS A 46 -30.47 -26.97 62.86
C LYS A 46 -29.40 -27.79 62.11
N GLU A 47 -28.10 -27.45 62.19
CA GLU A 47 -27.08 -27.77 63.25
C GLU A 47 -26.15 -28.93 62.77
N GLY A 48 -24.82 -28.92 62.90
CA GLY A 48 -23.85 -27.93 63.43
C GLY A 48 -22.56 -27.84 62.56
N SER A 49 -21.75 -26.77 62.60
CA SER A 49 -20.84 -26.30 63.68
C SER A 49 -19.54 -27.15 63.76
N LEU A 50 -18.29 -26.66 63.79
CA LEU A 50 -17.63 -25.38 64.15
C LEU A 50 -16.35 -25.18 63.25
N MET A 51 -15.85 -24.01 62.78
CA MET A 51 -15.55 -22.64 63.29
C MET A 51 -14.00 -22.36 63.47
N PRO A 52 -13.49 -21.09 63.42
CA PRO A 52 -12.53 -20.68 62.35
C PRO A 52 -11.14 -20.00 62.73
N PRO A 53 -10.88 -18.65 62.65
CA PRO A 53 -9.65 -18.03 62.06
C PRO A 53 -8.79 -17.26 63.12
N PRO A 54 -7.89 -16.22 62.88
CA PRO A 54 -7.64 -15.38 61.68
C PRO A 54 -6.21 -14.77 61.36
N LYS A 55 -6.06 -14.35 60.09
CA LYS A 55 -5.45 -13.11 59.52
C LYS A 55 -4.12 -12.44 60.06
N THR A 56 -3.23 -12.16 59.08
CA THR A 56 -2.43 -10.92 58.79
C THR A 56 -1.02 -10.58 59.37
N VAL A 57 -0.25 -9.93 58.46
CA VAL A 57 0.72 -8.80 58.62
C VAL A 57 2.21 -9.05 58.96
N VAL A 58 3.06 -8.64 57.99
CA VAL A 58 4.38 -7.96 58.04
C VAL A 58 5.37 -8.28 59.17
N GLY A 59 6.60 -8.67 58.79
CA GLY A 59 7.78 -8.64 59.66
C GLY A 59 9.08 -8.78 58.85
N ARG A 60 10.13 -7.99 59.19
CA ARG A 60 11.40 -7.88 58.44
C ARG A 60 12.58 -8.24 59.35
N ALA A 61 13.58 -8.90 58.77
CA ALA A 61 14.96 -9.04 59.26
C ALA A 61 15.23 -9.97 60.47
N LEU A 62 16.54 -10.20 60.67
CA LEU A 62 17.21 -11.13 61.61
C LEU A 62 17.10 -12.62 61.20
N GLY A 63 18.16 -13.42 61.27
CA GLY A 63 19.55 -13.14 61.64
C GLY A 63 20.44 -14.37 61.39
N ASN A 64 21.75 -14.20 61.54
CA ASN A 64 22.76 -15.26 61.37
C ASN A 64 22.42 -16.56 62.14
N ASP A 65 22.85 -17.70 61.59
CA ASP A 65 23.80 -18.51 62.34
C ASP A 65 24.79 -19.23 61.42
N LEU A 66 26.05 -19.31 61.88
CA LEU A 66 27.13 -19.99 61.17
C LEU A 66 27.18 -21.47 61.55
N HIS A 67 27.44 -22.34 60.59
CA HIS A 67 28.27 -23.52 60.86
C HIS A 67 29.15 -23.87 59.67
N SER A 68 30.37 -24.31 60.00
CA SER A 68 31.52 -24.44 59.11
C SER A 68 31.81 -25.88 58.68
N GLU A 69 32.45 -26.02 57.51
CA GLU A 69 33.11 -27.23 56.99
C GLU A 69 32.17 -28.42 56.62
N LYS A 70 32.42 -29.22 55.58
CA LYS A 70 33.66 -29.49 54.81
C LYS A 70 33.31 -29.97 53.39
N THR A 71 34.17 -29.65 52.39
CA THR A 71 34.42 -30.38 51.11
C THR A 71 33.29 -31.24 50.50
N SER A 72 32.87 -31.03 49.24
CA SER A 72 33.73 -31.29 48.07
C SER A 72 33.05 -30.99 46.71
N GLN A 73 33.88 -30.82 45.67
CA GLN A 73 33.55 -30.77 44.23
C GLN A 73 32.61 -29.67 43.70
N ALA A 74 33.21 -28.58 43.22
CA ALA A 74 32.57 -27.67 42.26
C ALA A 74 32.47 -28.34 40.87
N PRO A 75 31.31 -28.28 40.18
CA PRO A 75 31.22 -28.73 38.80
C PRO A 75 31.99 -27.78 37.87
N LYS A 76 32.98 -28.31 37.14
CA LYS A 76 33.63 -27.58 36.04
C LYS A 76 32.68 -27.47 34.85
N GLY A 77 31.76 -26.51 34.92
CA GLY A 77 30.82 -26.21 33.85
C GLY A 77 30.30 -24.79 34.03
N GLY A 78 30.92 -23.82 33.33
CA GLY A 78 30.56 -22.41 33.41
C GLY A 78 29.23 -22.10 32.72
N VAL A 79 28.12 -22.42 33.40
CA VAL A 79 26.77 -21.96 33.05
C VAL A 79 26.11 -21.53 34.36
N GLY A 80 25.87 -20.22 34.52
CA GLY A 80 25.24 -19.70 35.74
C GLY A 80 23.80 -20.19 35.86
N SER A 81 23.41 -20.62 37.05
CA SER A 81 22.02 -20.97 37.36
C SER A 81 21.13 -19.74 37.16
N ALA A 82 20.16 -19.82 36.25
CA ALA A 82 19.15 -18.77 36.09
C ALA A 82 18.27 -18.72 37.34
N LEU A 83 18.14 -17.54 37.95
CA LEU A 83 17.14 -17.28 38.97
C LEU A 83 15.77 -17.16 38.28
N THR A 84 14.94 -18.19 38.41
CA THR A 84 13.59 -18.22 37.84
C THR A 84 12.54 -18.31 38.96
N ASP A 85 11.70 -17.28 39.09
CA ASP A 85 10.49 -17.28 39.95
C ASP A 85 9.36 -18.16 39.37
N THR A 86 9.70 -19.28 38.75
CA THR A 86 8.75 -20.21 38.13
C THR A 86 8.71 -21.50 38.95
N PRO A 87 7.55 -21.91 39.51
CA PRO A 87 7.46 -23.15 40.26
C PRO A 87 7.75 -24.36 39.36
N ILE A 88 8.49 -25.33 39.90
CA ILE A 88 8.93 -26.52 39.17
C ILE A 88 7.71 -27.36 38.78
N SER A 89 7.62 -27.68 37.48
CA SER A 89 6.55 -28.54 36.94
C SER A 89 6.67 -29.97 37.46
N THR A 90 5.54 -30.54 37.89
CA THR A 90 5.44 -31.90 38.46
C THR A 90 5.13 -32.99 37.44
N ALA A 91 5.17 -32.69 36.13
CA ALA A 91 4.88 -33.66 35.08
C ALA A 91 6.06 -34.63 34.86
N PRO A 92 5.83 -35.96 34.76
CA PRO A 92 6.89 -36.93 34.49
C PRO A 92 7.40 -36.81 33.04
N PRO A 93 8.71 -37.07 32.79
CA PRO A 93 9.30 -36.95 31.46
C PRO A 93 8.79 -38.05 30.51
N SER A 94 8.44 -37.67 29.29
CA SER A 94 8.03 -38.59 28.22
C SER A 94 9.20 -39.46 27.73
N PRO A 95 8.97 -40.72 27.30
CA PRO A 95 10.05 -41.62 26.91
C PRO A 95 10.75 -41.17 25.62
N GLN A 96 12.07 -41.08 25.66
CA GLN A 96 12.90 -40.76 24.50
C GLN A 96 13.10 -42.00 23.62
N ILE A 97 12.58 -41.97 22.40
CA ILE A 97 12.88 -42.98 21.38
C ILE A 97 14.22 -42.62 20.74
N GLN A 98 15.23 -43.50 20.89
CA GLN A 98 16.54 -43.31 20.26
C GLN A 98 16.46 -43.61 18.76
N GLY A 99 16.76 -42.59 17.93
CA GLY A 99 16.80 -42.73 16.48
C GLY A 99 18.03 -43.51 15.99
N ILE A 100 17.82 -44.41 15.03
CA ILE A 100 18.88 -45.19 14.38
C ILE A 100 19.74 -44.26 13.52
N ASN A 101 21.07 -44.29 13.71
CA ASN A 101 22.02 -43.56 12.88
C ASN A 101 22.06 -44.12 11.44
N GLN A 102 21.58 -43.35 10.47
CA GLN A 102 21.90 -43.56 9.05
C GLN A 102 23.06 -42.63 8.61
N PRO A 103 23.89 -43.03 7.62
CA PRO A 103 24.98 -42.19 7.13
C PRO A 103 24.43 -40.94 6.42
N ALA A 104 24.99 -39.77 6.73
CA ALA A 104 24.56 -38.52 6.12
C ALA A 104 24.96 -38.44 4.64
N THR A 105 23.96 -38.42 3.76
CA THR A 105 24.12 -37.95 2.37
C THR A 105 24.53 -36.47 2.39
N PRO A 106 25.40 -35.97 1.48
CA PRO A 106 25.78 -34.56 1.42
C PRO A 106 24.67 -33.68 0.79
N GLY A 107 23.46 -33.74 1.35
CA GLY A 107 22.41 -32.75 1.12
C GLY A 107 22.53 -31.63 2.15
N GLY A 108 22.58 -30.38 1.68
CA GLY A 108 22.55 -29.23 2.58
C GLY A 108 21.28 -29.29 3.44
N ARG A 109 21.40 -29.19 4.77
CA ARG A 109 20.23 -29.11 5.64
C ARG A 109 19.38 -27.92 5.22
N ILE A 110 18.16 -28.19 4.73
CA ILE A 110 17.12 -27.17 4.52
C ILE A 110 17.05 -26.38 5.82
N ARG A 111 17.37 -25.09 5.75
CA ARG A 111 17.30 -24.23 6.93
C ARG A 111 15.84 -24.08 7.30
N ALA A 112 15.54 -24.20 8.59
CA ALA A 112 14.23 -23.80 9.09
C ALA A 112 13.98 -22.35 8.63
N THR A 113 12.81 -22.09 8.04
CA THR A 113 12.40 -20.77 7.58
C THR A 113 12.26 -19.85 8.79
N THR A 114 13.33 -19.16 9.11
CA THR A 114 13.48 -18.40 10.35
C THR A 114 12.94 -16.98 10.18
N LEU A 115 12.73 -16.32 11.31
CA LEU A 115 12.25 -14.95 11.37
C LEU A 115 13.41 -13.98 11.09
N ASP A 116 13.62 -13.65 9.81
CA ASP A 116 14.60 -12.63 9.41
C ASP A 116 13.90 -11.24 9.40
N ILE A 117 14.08 -10.48 10.49
CA ILE A 117 13.60 -9.10 10.63
C ILE A 117 14.80 -8.20 10.93
N PRO A 118 15.22 -7.34 9.98
CA PRO A 118 16.36 -6.45 10.17
C PRO A 118 16.15 -5.48 11.34
N GLY A 119 17.15 -5.40 12.21
CA GLY A 119 17.10 -4.64 13.46
C GLY A 119 16.57 -5.41 14.68
N LEU A 120 15.89 -6.55 14.49
CA LEU A 120 15.36 -7.38 15.59
C LEU A 120 15.99 -8.77 15.66
N THR A 121 16.40 -9.33 14.53
CA THR A 121 17.13 -10.60 14.49
C THR A 121 18.51 -10.43 13.89
N LYS A 122 19.44 -11.27 14.34
CA LYS A 122 20.84 -11.27 13.92
C LYS A 122 21.40 -12.67 14.06
N SER A 123 22.16 -13.12 13.06
CA SER A 123 22.83 -14.41 13.08
C SER A 123 24.24 -14.31 12.49
N LYS A 124 25.04 -15.38 12.62
CA LYS A 124 26.35 -15.46 11.94
C LYS A 124 26.24 -15.45 10.42
N VAL A 125 25.06 -15.76 9.88
CA VAL A 125 24.82 -15.90 8.43
C VAL A 125 24.08 -14.70 7.84
N SER A 126 23.44 -13.90 8.70
CA SER A 126 22.76 -12.63 8.46
C SER A 126 23.07 -11.67 9.62
N PRO A 127 24.20 -10.93 9.58
CA PRO A 127 24.59 -10.01 10.65
C PRO A 127 23.72 -8.74 10.77
N ASP A 128 22.91 -8.47 9.75
CA ASP A 128 22.01 -7.34 9.57
C ASP A 128 20.52 -7.70 9.74
N GLY A 129 20.20 -9.00 9.87
CA GLY A 129 18.83 -9.52 10.02
C GLY A 129 18.05 -9.62 8.71
N ARG A 130 18.70 -9.47 7.56
CA ARG A 130 18.11 -9.67 6.22
C ARG A 130 18.20 -11.12 5.77
N ILE A 131 17.34 -11.53 4.84
CA ILE A 131 17.46 -12.84 4.17
C ILE A 131 18.83 -12.91 3.47
N ALA A 132 19.68 -13.85 3.87
CA ALA A 132 21.05 -13.93 3.37
C ALA A 132 21.08 -14.24 1.87
N LYS A 133 22.02 -13.67 1.10
CA LYS A 133 22.09 -13.86 -0.37
C LYS A 133 22.05 -15.33 -0.80
N ARG A 134 22.77 -16.19 -0.06
CA ARG A 134 22.86 -17.66 -0.23
C ARG A 134 21.60 -18.45 0.15
N ASP A 135 20.62 -17.85 0.81
CA ASP A 135 19.43 -18.52 1.34
C ASP A 135 18.28 -18.43 0.33
N VAL A 136 18.45 -19.12 -0.81
CA VAL A 136 17.51 -19.05 -1.94
C VAL A 136 16.12 -19.59 -1.57
N GLY A 137 16.05 -20.60 -0.68
CA GLY A 137 14.79 -21.16 -0.20
C GLY A 137 13.95 -20.23 0.69
N ALA A 138 14.55 -19.17 1.22
CA ALA A 138 13.85 -18.12 1.95
C ALA A 138 13.31 -16.99 1.04
N LYS A 139 13.65 -16.98 -0.25
CA LYS A 139 13.25 -15.96 -1.23
C LYS A 139 12.01 -16.38 -2.04
N LEU A 140 11.34 -15.42 -2.68
CA LEU A 140 10.05 -15.65 -3.36
C LEU A 140 9.94 -14.97 -4.74
N VAL A 141 9.48 -15.72 -5.73
CA VAL A 141 9.00 -15.19 -7.02
C VAL A 141 7.47 -15.20 -7.02
N ILE A 142 6.85 -14.04 -7.19
CA ILE A 142 5.40 -13.90 -7.31
C ILE A 142 5.05 -13.73 -8.79
N VAL A 143 4.25 -14.64 -9.35
CA VAL A 143 3.86 -14.64 -10.76
C VAL A 143 2.40 -14.22 -10.86
N MET A 144 2.14 -13.02 -11.40
CA MET A 144 0.76 -12.53 -11.54
C MET A 144 0.00 -13.28 -12.64
N VAL A 145 -1.27 -13.58 -12.40
CA VAL A 145 -2.15 -14.28 -13.33
C VAL A 145 -3.48 -13.54 -13.49
N GLY A 146 -4.07 -13.61 -14.68
CA GLY A 146 -5.45 -13.17 -14.96
C GLY A 146 -5.56 -12.21 -16.14
N LEU A 147 -6.80 -11.91 -16.53
CA LEU A 147 -7.14 -11.09 -17.69
C LEU A 147 -6.73 -9.60 -17.55
N PRO A 148 -6.68 -8.82 -18.65
CA PRO A 148 -6.57 -7.36 -18.59
C PRO A 148 -7.70 -6.73 -17.75
N ALA A 149 -7.45 -5.55 -17.18
CA ALA A 149 -8.40 -4.79 -16.31
C ALA A 149 -8.97 -5.57 -15.10
N ARG A 150 -8.26 -6.54 -14.53
CA ARG A 150 -8.67 -7.22 -13.28
C ARG A 150 -8.03 -6.66 -11.99
N GLY A 151 -7.15 -5.65 -12.09
CA GLY A 151 -6.53 -5.00 -10.93
C GLY A 151 -5.08 -5.42 -10.62
N LYS A 152 -4.49 -6.38 -11.36
CA LYS A 152 -3.10 -6.88 -11.16
C LYS A 152 -2.08 -5.80 -10.79
N SER A 153 -1.89 -4.78 -11.62
CA SER A 153 -0.87 -3.74 -11.40
C SER A 153 -1.16 -2.80 -10.21
N TYR A 154 -2.39 -2.80 -9.68
CA TYR A 154 -2.70 -2.17 -8.39
C TYR A 154 -2.19 -3.08 -7.27
N ILE A 155 -2.56 -4.35 -7.31
CA ILE A 155 -2.19 -5.37 -6.32
C ILE A 155 -0.67 -5.46 -6.18
N THR A 156 0.07 -5.55 -7.30
CA THR A 156 1.55 -5.62 -7.28
C THR A 156 2.18 -4.39 -6.64
N LYS A 157 1.72 -3.17 -6.96
CA LYS A 157 2.24 -1.93 -6.35
C LYS A 157 2.00 -1.88 -4.85
N LYS A 158 0.78 -2.16 -4.39
CA LYS A 158 0.47 -2.20 -2.95
C LYS A 158 1.23 -3.30 -2.22
N LEU A 159 1.30 -4.51 -2.80
CA LEU A 159 2.02 -5.65 -2.22
C LEU A 159 3.53 -5.41 -2.14
N ALA A 160 4.15 -4.86 -3.20
CA ALA A 160 5.58 -4.51 -3.17
C ALA A 160 5.87 -3.44 -2.12
N ARG A 161 5.02 -2.42 -1.97
CA ARG A 161 5.13 -1.42 -0.91
C ARG A 161 5.04 -2.06 0.48
N TYR A 162 4.09 -2.96 0.69
CA TYR A 162 3.95 -3.71 1.94
C TYR A 162 5.16 -4.59 2.25
N LEU A 163 5.68 -5.37 1.30
CA LEU A 163 6.81 -6.27 1.52
C LEU A 163 8.14 -5.51 1.76
N ASN A 164 8.40 -4.44 0.99
CA ASN A 164 9.52 -3.54 1.28
C ASN A 164 9.41 -2.92 2.67
N TRP A 165 8.20 -2.52 3.08
CA TRP A 165 7.92 -2.02 4.42
C TRP A 165 8.15 -3.07 5.52
N LEU A 166 7.83 -4.35 5.25
CA LEU A 166 8.20 -5.46 6.14
C LEU A 166 9.71 -5.69 6.24
N GLN A 167 10.51 -4.98 5.44
CA GLN A 167 11.96 -5.07 5.25
C GLN A 167 12.41 -6.28 4.40
N HIS A 168 11.58 -6.70 3.45
CA HIS A 168 11.93 -7.65 2.39
C HIS A 168 12.08 -6.89 1.07
N ASP A 169 13.30 -6.69 0.61
CA ASP A 169 13.61 -5.91 -0.59
C ASP A 169 12.87 -6.52 -1.81
N THR A 170 11.88 -5.80 -2.34
CA THR A 170 10.89 -6.29 -3.31
C THR A 170 10.80 -5.42 -4.56
N GLN A 171 10.92 -6.04 -5.75
CA GLN A 171 10.87 -5.33 -7.03
C GLN A 171 9.81 -5.90 -7.99
N ILE A 172 9.21 -5.02 -8.80
CA ILE A 172 8.20 -5.37 -9.82
C ILE A 172 8.85 -5.36 -11.21
N PHE A 173 8.60 -6.42 -11.97
CA PHE A 173 9.09 -6.64 -13.33
C PHE A 173 7.88 -6.67 -14.27
N ASN A 174 7.58 -5.53 -14.91
CA ASN A 174 6.37 -5.36 -15.72
C ASN A 174 6.64 -5.68 -17.21
N VAL A 175 6.19 -6.85 -17.65
CA VAL A 175 6.36 -7.31 -19.06
C VAL A 175 5.68 -6.35 -20.04
N GLY A 176 4.53 -5.77 -19.67
CA GLY A 176 3.80 -4.82 -20.50
C GLY A 176 4.55 -3.51 -20.76
N GLU A 177 5.44 -3.12 -19.85
CA GLU A 177 6.32 -1.96 -19.96
C GLU A 177 7.52 -2.26 -20.85
N ARG A 178 8.23 -3.36 -20.59
CA ARG A 178 9.38 -3.76 -21.43
C ARG A 178 8.98 -4.02 -22.87
N ARG A 179 7.78 -4.57 -23.09
CA ARG A 179 7.17 -4.70 -24.42
C ARG A 179 6.93 -3.33 -25.10
N ARG A 180 6.55 -2.27 -24.38
CA ARG A 180 6.40 -0.94 -25.00
C ARG A 180 7.74 -0.40 -25.51
N VAL A 181 8.80 -0.57 -24.71
CA VAL A 181 10.16 -0.18 -25.10
C VAL A 181 10.62 -0.99 -26.32
N ALA A 182 10.50 -2.32 -26.27
CA ALA A 182 10.88 -3.22 -27.37
C ALA A 182 10.04 -3.04 -28.66
N ALA A 183 8.83 -2.49 -28.56
CA ALA A 183 7.97 -2.17 -29.71
C ALA A 183 8.15 -0.72 -30.22
N GLY A 184 9.14 0.03 -29.74
CA GLY A 184 9.49 1.36 -30.25
C GLY A 184 8.75 2.54 -29.61
N ARG A 185 8.10 2.37 -28.45
CA ARG A 185 7.54 3.49 -27.66
C ARG A 185 8.41 3.80 -26.44
N SER A 186 8.75 5.08 -26.28
CA SER A 186 9.39 5.59 -25.05
C SER A 186 8.57 5.20 -23.80
N PRO A 187 9.23 4.84 -22.68
CA PRO A 187 8.52 4.60 -21.42
C PRO A 187 7.80 5.87 -20.97
N SER A 188 6.64 5.69 -20.32
CA SER A 188 5.96 6.81 -19.67
C SER A 188 6.81 7.29 -18.49
N PRO A 189 6.95 8.61 -18.22
CA PRO A 189 7.82 9.12 -17.17
C PRO A 189 7.27 8.83 -15.77
N ALA A 190 7.49 7.60 -15.30
CA ALA A 190 7.32 7.14 -13.93
C ALA A 190 8.23 5.92 -13.71
N HIS A 191 9.23 6.07 -12.84
CA HIS A 191 10.31 5.10 -12.56
C HIS A 191 11.44 4.99 -13.60
N LEU A 192 12.33 5.99 -13.60
CA LEU A 192 13.76 5.75 -13.79
C LEU A 192 14.44 5.90 -12.43
N ASP A 193 14.80 4.77 -11.79
CA ASP A 193 15.66 4.80 -10.59
C ASP A 193 17.09 5.09 -11.06
N LYS A 194 17.48 6.37 -11.07
CA LYS A 194 18.77 6.83 -11.62
C LYS A 194 19.92 6.58 -10.64
N GLY A 195 20.47 5.37 -10.69
CA GLY A 195 21.87 5.17 -10.30
C GLY A 195 22.81 5.78 -11.34
N ARG A 196 23.41 6.95 -11.03
CA ARG A 196 24.44 7.68 -11.80
C ARG A 196 24.09 8.03 -13.27
N GLU A 197 23.81 9.32 -13.52
CA GLU A 197 24.69 10.18 -14.35
C GLU A 197 24.25 11.65 -14.35
N LYS A 198 25.06 12.53 -14.98
CA LYS A 198 25.12 13.98 -14.74
C LYS A 198 23.91 14.79 -15.25
N SER A 199 23.82 16.00 -14.69
CA SER A 199 22.88 17.11 -14.91
C SER A 199 22.42 17.42 -16.35
N SER A 200 21.14 17.77 -16.49
CA SER A 200 20.65 18.80 -17.43
C SER A 200 19.32 19.40 -16.94
N PRO A 201 19.08 20.73 -16.99
CA PRO A 201 18.04 21.37 -16.16
C PRO A 201 16.87 21.95 -16.97
N ASN A 202 16.02 21.12 -17.60
CA ASN A 202 14.85 21.66 -18.34
C ASN A 202 13.61 20.76 -18.47
N VAL A 203 13.44 19.74 -17.62
CA VAL A 203 12.25 18.84 -17.66
C VAL A 203 11.07 19.35 -16.82
N GLN A 204 11.30 20.39 -16.01
CA GLN A 204 10.35 20.84 -14.97
C GLN A 204 9.29 21.82 -15.49
N GLN A 205 9.54 22.50 -16.62
CA GLN A 205 8.63 23.50 -17.20
C GLN A 205 7.38 22.86 -17.83
N ASP A 206 7.54 21.79 -18.63
CA ASP A 206 6.44 21.14 -19.38
C ASP A 206 5.40 20.45 -18.47
N LEU A 207 5.83 20.03 -17.28
CA LEU A 207 4.97 19.48 -16.24
C LEU A 207 4.08 20.55 -15.58
N LEU A 208 4.59 21.78 -15.41
CA LEU A 208 3.86 22.89 -14.81
C LEU A 208 2.74 23.40 -15.73
N ASP A 209 3.00 23.52 -17.03
CA ASP A 209 1.99 23.98 -18.00
C ASP A 209 0.86 22.97 -18.22
N SER A 210 1.13 21.67 -18.05
CA SER A 210 0.11 20.62 -18.10
C SER A 210 -0.89 20.68 -16.93
N VAL A 211 -0.44 21.12 -15.74
CA VAL A 211 -1.32 21.28 -14.55
C VAL A 211 -2.13 22.58 -14.63
N ARG A 212 -1.54 23.65 -15.17
CA ARG A 212 -2.18 24.96 -15.32
C ARG A 212 -3.46 24.92 -16.16
N ARG A 213 -3.45 24.13 -17.25
CA ARG A 213 -4.60 24.00 -18.18
C ARG A 213 -5.78 23.19 -17.65
N LEU A 214 -5.63 22.47 -16.53
CA LEU A 214 -6.68 21.65 -15.90
C LEU A 214 -7.29 22.29 -14.64
N SER A 215 -6.84 23.50 -14.26
CA SER A 215 -7.13 24.09 -12.95
C SER A 215 -7.85 25.45 -13.00
N VAL A 216 -8.34 25.90 -14.17
CA VAL A 216 -9.02 27.20 -14.32
C VAL A 216 -10.34 27.06 -15.10
N SER A 217 -11.39 26.60 -14.43
CA SER A 217 -12.78 26.71 -14.93
C SER A 217 -13.84 26.46 -13.84
N VAL A 218 -13.85 27.26 -12.77
CA VAL A 218 -15.06 27.59 -11.99
C VAL A 218 -15.00 29.08 -11.65
N GLY A 219 -16.02 29.84 -12.03
CA GLY A 219 -16.04 31.29 -11.88
C GLY A 219 -16.31 31.78 -10.46
N THR A 220 -15.71 32.92 -10.11
CA THR A 220 -16.02 33.69 -8.92
C THR A 220 -17.26 34.58 -9.14
N SER A 221 -18.35 34.29 -8.45
CA SER A 221 -19.48 35.22 -8.34
C SER A 221 -20.24 35.05 -7.02
N ASN A 222 -20.06 35.99 -6.09
CA ASN A 222 -21.19 36.63 -5.43
C ASN A 222 -20.76 37.89 -4.65
N GLN A 223 -21.47 38.99 -4.91
CA GLN A 223 -21.37 40.23 -4.14
C GLN A 223 -22.27 40.17 -2.89
N LYS A 224 -21.93 40.96 -1.87
CA LYS A 224 -22.89 41.36 -0.82
C LYS A 224 -23.76 42.52 -1.33
N GLN A 225 -25.04 42.53 -0.98
CA GLN A 225 -25.93 43.69 -1.15
C GLN A 225 -26.10 44.45 0.16
N THR A 226 -26.08 45.78 0.09
CA THR A 226 -26.92 46.73 0.86
C THR A 226 -26.75 48.13 0.23
N SER A 227 -27.84 48.89 0.12
CA SER A 227 -27.99 50.19 -0.58
C SER A 227 -28.61 51.23 0.41
N PRO A 228 -28.86 52.54 0.10
CA PRO A 228 -28.97 53.25 -1.20
C PRO A 228 -28.28 54.67 -1.20
N PRO A 229 -28.71 55.71 -1.95
CA PRO A 229 -28.54 55.93 -3.41
C PRO A 229 -27.94 57.32 -3.80
N GLU A 230 -27.53 57.54 -5.07
CA GLU A 230 -27.77 58.81 -5.82
C GLU A 230 -27.38 58.80 -7.33
N SER A 231 -28.20 59.51 -8.13
CA SER A 231 -28.05 60.09 -9.50
C SER A 231 -27.22 59.48 -10.66
N GLU A 232 -27.95 59.08 -11.73
CA GLU A 232 -27.84 59.47 -13.16
C GLU A 232 -26.48 59.56 -13.92
N SER A 233 -26.34 58.77 -14.99
CA SER A 233 -26.31 59.25 -16.40
C SER A 233 -26.06 58.12 -17.42
N GLU A 234 -26.61 58.24 -18.64
CA GLU A 234 -26.57 57.20 -19.69
C GLU A 234 -25.38 57.34 -20.68
N ALA A 235 -24.85 56.20 -21.16
CA ALA A 235 -24.17 56.08 -22.47
C ALA A 235 -24.17 54.60 -22.96
N PRO A 236 -24.19 54.31 -24.28
CA PRO A 236 -24.60 53.00 -24.81
C PRO A 236 -23.48 51.96 -25.04
N LEU A 237 -23.90 50.69 -25.11
CA LEU A 237 -23.05 49.52 -25.39
C LEU A 237 -22.59 49.41 -26.85
N PRO A 238 -21.33 49.02 -27.13
CA PRO A 238 -20.90 48.52 -28.45
C PRO A 238 -21.14 46.99 -28.61
N PRO A 239 -21.26 46.49 -29.86
CA PRO A 239 -21.63 45.10 -30.17
C PRO A 239 -20.45 44.08 -30.08
N PRO A 240 -20.73 42.76 -30.08
CA PRO A 240 -19.71 41.73 -29.90
C PRO A 240 -18.84 41.50 -31.15
N VAL A 241 -17.55 41.22 -30.93
CA VAL A 241 -16.59 40.90 -32.01
C VAL A 241 -16.34 39.38 -32.09
N VAL A 242 -16.43 38.87 -33.31
CA VAL A 242 -16.25 37.47 -33.72
C VAL A 242 -14.74 37.13 -33.85
N PRO A 243 -14.28 35.91 -33.55
CA PRO A 243 -12.84 35.58 -33.54
C PRO A 243 -12.18 35.61 -34.92
N THR A 244 -11.06 36.33 -35.02
CA THR A 244 -10.22 36.45 -36.22
C THR A 244 -9.27 35.26 -36.39
N LYS A 245 -9.19 34.74 -37.63
CA LYS A 245 -8.15 33.79 -38.06
C LYS A 245 -6.88 34.56 -38.48
N ILE A 246 -5.72 33.92 -38.35
CA ILE A 246 -4.45 34.42 -38.88
C ILE A 246 -4.12 33.65 -40.17
N LEU A 247 -3.73 34.38 -41.22
CA LEU A 247 -3.20 33.88 -42.49
C LEU A 247 -1.73 34.29 -42.64
N VAL A 248 -0.95 33.55 -43.44
CA VAL A 248 0.41 33.93 -43.84
C VAL A 248 0.55 33.74 -45.35
N ASN A 249 1.07 34.77 -46.02
CA ASN A 249 1.37 34.85 -47.46
C ASN A 249 0.18 34.56 -48.38
N GLY A 250 -0.80 35.46 -48.33
CA GLY A 250 -2.05 35.34 -49.06
C GLY A 250 -1.95 35.46 -50.58
N GLU A 251 -2.80 34.70 -51.24
CA GLU A 251 -3.68 35.13 -52.32
C GLU A 251 -4.95 34.24 -52.26
N GLU A 252 -6.14 34.82 -52.48
CA GLU A 252 -7.41 34.09 -52.56
C GLU A 252 -8.15 34.47 -53.86
N SER A 253 -8.55 33.48 -54.66
CA SER A 253 -9.73 33.44 -55.55
C SER A 253 -9.76 32.04 -56.19
N GLU A 254 -10.79 31.21 -55.96
CA GLU A 254 -12.10 31.24 -56.62
C GLU A 254 -12.05 31.15 -58.15
N SER A 255 -12.32 29.96 -58.72
CA SER A 255 -13.62 29.64 -59.35
C SER A 255 -13.56 28.53 -60.43
N VAL A 256 -14.50 27.58 -60.31
CA VAL A 256 -15.36 27.02 -61.38
C VAL A 256 -14.74 26.32 -62.62
N SER A 257 -15.19 25.06 -62.78
CA SER A 257 -15.50 24.33 -64.04
C SER A 257 -14.47 23.46 -64.79
N GLN A 258 -14.92 22.21 -64.98
CA GLN A 258 -14.91 21.38 -66.21
C GLN A 258 -13.61 20.77 -66.78
N ASN A 259 -13.75 19.46 -67.04
CA ASN A 259 -13.22 18.67 -68.17
C ASN A 259 -11.71 18.61 -68.44
N GLY A 260 -11.19 17.39 -68.59
CA GLY A 260 -9.84 17.18 -69.16
C GLY A 260 -9.27 15.81 -68.84
N SER A 261 -9.42 14.85 -69.75
CA SER A 261 -8.77 13.54 -69.67
C SER A 261 -7.35 13.59 -70.29
N THR A 262 -6.63 12.46 -70.15
CA THR A 262 -5.70 11.89 -71.15
C THR A 262 -4.18 12.25 -71.08
N VAL A 263 -3.38 11.29 -70.57
CA VAL A 263 -2.17 10.67 -71.20
C VAL A 263 -0.85 11.49 -71.41
N ILE A 264 0.21 11.15 -70.62
CA ILE A 264 1.50 10.46 -70.96
C ILE A 264 2.13 10.70 -72.39
N PRO A 265 3.46 10.56 -72.68
CA PRO A 265 4.74 10.60 -71.92
C PRO A 265 5.77 11.64 -72.49
N SER A 266 7.06 11.53 -72.09
CA SER A 266 8.30 11.62 -72.94
C SER A 266 9.34 12.66 -72.48
N ILE A 267 10.67 12.49 -72.66
CA ILE A 267 11.50 11.31 -73.03
C ILE A 267 12.92 11.48 -72.44
N ASP A 268 13.58 10.33 -72.31
CA ASP A 268 14.98 10.01 -72.00
C ASP A 268 16.12 10.88 -72.58
N ALA A 269 17.28 10.88 -71.88
CA ALA A 269 18.63 11.12 -72.42
C ALA A 269 19.73 10.82 -71.36
N GLY A 270 20.28 9.61 -71.35
CA GLY A 270 21.59 9.31 -70.71
C GLY A 270 22.76 9.49 -71.69
N PRO A 271 23.92 8.82 -71.52
CA PRO A 271 24.49 8.27 -70.28
C PRO A 271 25.99 8.66 -70.09
N ALA A 272 26.56 8.39 -68.91
CA ALA A 272 28.03 8.28 -68.74
C ALA A 272 28.36 7.36 -67.56
N GLU A 273 29.09 6.26 -67.82
CA GLU A 273 29.55 5.31 -66.79
C GLU A 273 30.96 5.66 -66.30
N SER A 274 31.23 5.47 -65.01
CA SER A 274 32.54 4.95 -64.57
C SER A 274 32.51 4.38 -63.13
N ILE A 275 32.61 3.05 -63.05
CA ILE A 275 33.41 2.27 -62.08
C ILE A 275 33.10 2.41 -60.56
N GLN A 276 32.42 1.35 -60.07
CA GLN A 276 32.67 0.57 -58.83
C GLN A 276 33.43 1.21 -57.65
N ASP A 277 32.81 1.12 -56.47
CA ASP A 277 33.38 0.39 -55.33
C ASP A 277 32.25 -0.26 -54.52
N ASP A 278 32.40 -1.55 -54.18
CA ASP A 278 31.40 -2.35 -53.45
C ASP A 278 31.58 -2.17 -51.94
N ASP A 279 30.53 -1.70 -51.24
CA ASP A 279 30.45 -1.77 -49.78
C ASP A 279 28.98 -1.84 -49.32
N GLU A 280 28.28 -2.94 -49.68
CA GLU A 280 26.96 -3.27 -49.12
C GLU A 280 27.07 -3.66 -47.63
N ALA A 281 27.30 -2.65 -46.79
CA ALA A 281 26.92 -2.72 -45.40
C ALA A 281 25.40 -2.89 -45.32
N VAL A 282 24.95 -4.13 -45.05
CA VAL A 282 23.55 -4.47 -44.79
C VAL A 282 23.05 -3.61 -43.64
N LYS A 283 22.37 -2.50 -43.96
CA LYS A 283 21.65 -1.68 -42.99
C LYS A 283 20.46 -2.51 -42.52
N GLU A 284 20.60 -3.16 -41.36
CA GLU A 284 19.45 -3.66 -40.62
C GLU A 284 18.43 -2.53 -40.50
N ALA A 285 17.29 -2.70 -41.16
CA ALA A 285 16.21 -1.75 -41.09
C ALA A 285 15.75 -1.68 -39.63
N SER A 286 15.96 -0.52 -39.00
CA SER A 286 15.46 -0.23 -37.65
C SER A 286 13.99 -0.63 -37.58
N PRO A 287 13.60 -1.57 -36.70
CA PRO A 287 12.31 -2.23 -36.80
C PRO A 287 11.17 -1.21 -36.67
N GLU A 288 10.29 -1.18 -37.68
CA GLU A 288 9.13 -0.29 -37.68
C GLU A 288 8.33 -0.42 -36.38
N PRO A 289 7.84 0.71 -35.81
CA PRO A 289 7.11 0.71 -34.56
C PRO A 289 5.84 -0.13 -34.70
N MET A 290 5.81 -1.28 -34.02
CA MET A 290 4.71 -2.23 -34.13
C MET A 290 3.44 -1.66 -33.51
N ASP A 291 2.33 -1.83 -34.23
CA ASP A 291 0.99 -1.56 -33.72
C ASP A 291 0.77 -2.21 -32.34
N GLN A 292 -0.04 -1.56 -31.50
CA GLN A 292 -0.41 -2.00 -30.16
C GLN A 292 -1.94 -2.07 -29.97
N THR A 293 -2.74 -2.03 -31.05
CA THR A 293 -4.18 -2.37 -31.04
C THR A 293 -4.43 -3.82 -30.63
N ALA A 294 -5.70 -4.24 -30.57
CA ALA A 294 -6.08 -5.64 -30.41
C ALA A 294 -5.31 -6.63 -31.33
N ASN A 295 -4.97 -6.23 -32.57
CA ASN A 295 -4.27 -7.07 -33.55
C ASN A 295 -2.86 -7.52 -33.12
N PHE A 296 -2.20 -6.76 -32.24
CA PHE A 296 -0.93 -7.15 -31.63
C PHE A 296 -1.08 -8.31 -30.63
N PHE A 297 -2.27 -8.47 -30.04
CA PHE A 297 -2.53 -9.49 -29.04
C PHE A 297 -3.10 -10.78 -29.63
N ASP A 298 -3.54 -10.76 -30.89
CA ASP A 298 -4.09 -11.92 -31.60
C ASP A 298 -3.11 -13.11 -31.55
N PRO A 299 -3.56 -14.32 -31.13
CA PRO A 299 -2.77 -15.54 -31.19
C PRO A 299 -2.26 -15.90 -32.59
N GLN A 300 -2.93 -15.48 -33.66
CA GLN A 300 -2.52 -15.75 -35.06
C GLN A 300 -1.34 -14.88 -35.50
N ASN A 301 -1.08 -13.76 -34.81
CA ASN A 301 0.04 -12.86 -35.11
C ASN A 301 1.36 -13.42 -34.57
N GLN A 302 1.96 -14.39 -35.29
CA GLN A 302 3.17 -15.09 -34.82
C GLN A 302 4.35 -14.16 -34.52
N ARG A 303 4.52 -13.04 -35.24
CA ARG A 303 5.56 -12.04 -34.95
C ARG A 303 5.36 -11.39 -33.58
N ALA A 304 4.13 -10.97 -33.28
CA ALA A 304 3.79 -10.38 -31.98
C ALA A 304 3.72 -11.43 -30.84
N VAL A 305 3.42 -12.70 -31.13
CA VAL A 305 3.56 -13.80 -30.16
C VAL A 305 5.03 -13.98 -29.78
N LYS A 306 5.92 -14.20 -30.75
CA LYS A 306 7.37 -14.38 -30.51
C LYS A 306 7.99 -13.22 -29.72
N LEU A 307 7.67 -11.97 -30.08
CA LEU A 307 8.13 -10.80 -29.33
C LEU A 307 7.61 -10.79 -27.88
N ARG A 308 6.32 -11.07 -27.66
CA ARG A 308 5.74 -11.12 -26.32
C ARG A 308 6.38 -12.21 -25.46
N GLU A 309 6.69 -13.37 -26.05
CA GLU A 309 7.35 -14.47 -25.36
C GLU A 309 8.80 -14.14 -25.00
N GLN A 310 9.57 -13.61 -25.95
CA GLN A 310 10.96 -13.18 -25.75
C GLN A 310 11.05 -12.15 -24.61
N VAL A 311 10.35 -11.03 -24.74
CA VAL A 311 10.34 -9.95 -23.73
C VAL A 311 9.92 -10.49 -22.34
N ALA A 312 8.99 -11.45 -22.29
CA ALA A 312 8.52 -12.03 -21.04
C ALA A 312 9.49 -13.06 -20.44
N LEU A 313 10.41 -13.63 -21.22
CA LEU A 313 11.54 -14.43 -20.73
C LEU A 313 12.68 -13.52 -20.27
N ASP A 314 13.07 -12.52 -21.06
CA ASP A 314 14.11 -11.54 -20.68
C ASP A 314 13.75 -10.84 -19.36
N THR A 315 12.48 -10.45 -19.20
CA THR A 315 11.96 -9.83 -17.96
C THR A 315 11.98 -10.80 -16.77
N LEU A 316 11.84 -12.12 -17.00
CA LEU A 316 11.99 -13.14 -15.95
C LEU A 316 13.47 -13.37 -15.61
N ASP A 317 14.36 -13.27 -16.59
CA ASP A 317 15.81 -13.39 -16.36
C ASP A 317 16.40 -12.19 -15.61
N GLU A 318 15.87 -10.98 -15.82
CA GLU A 318 16.16 -9.83 -14.95
C GLU A 318 15.64 -10.02 -13.51
N LEU A 319 14.45 -10.62 -13.35
CA LEU A 319 13.89 -10.91 -12.03
C LEU A 319 14.76 -11.91 -11.27
N LEU A 320 15.22 -12.97 -11.94
CA LEU A 320 16.08 -13.99 -11.36
C LEU A 320 17.48 -13.44 -11.04
N GLN A 321 18.02 -12.53 -11.87
CA GLN A 321 19.24 -11.78 -11.57
C GLN A 321 19.13 -11.03 -10.23
N TYR A 322 18.07 -10.23 -10.08
CA TYR A 322 17.80 -9.46 -8.87
C TYR A 322 17.69 -10.33 -7.60
N ILE A 323 16.96 -11.45 -7.71
CA ILE A 323 16.78 -12.41 -6.61
C ILE A 323 18.09 -13.09 -6.23
N MET A 324 18.90 -13.56 -7.19
CA MET A 324 20.06 -14.39 -6.91
C MET A 324 21.30 -13.57 -6.55
N GLU A 325 21.56 -12.49 -7.29
CA GLU A 325 22.86 -11.82 -7.31
C GLU A 325 22.81 -10.46 -6.62
N ASP A 326 21.82 -9.63 -6.91
CA ASP A 326 21.71 -8.27 -6.34
C ASP A 326 21.35 -8.30 -4.85
N GLY A 327 20.60 -9.31 -4.43
CA GLY A 327 20.22 -9.54 -3.02
C GLY A 327 18.74 -9.36 -2.74
N GLY A 328 17.91 -9.29 -3.76
CA GLY A 328 16.45 -9.20 -3.64
C GLY A 328 15.86 -10.33 -2.80
N SER A 329 14.82 -10.01 -2.04
CA SER A 329 14.02 -10.97 -1.27
C SER A 329 12.81 -11.47 -2.07
N VAL A 330 12.14 -10.56 -2.81
CA VAL A 330 10.93 -10.87 -3.59
C VAL A 330 10.96 -10.23 -4.98
N GLY A 331 10.68 -11.01 -6.01
CA GLY A 331 10.52 -10.53 -7.39
C GLY A 331 9.09 -10.76 -7.87
N ILE A 332 8.42 -9.73 -8.36
CA ILE A 332 7.02 -9.80 -8.84
C ILE A 332 6.96 -9.67 -10.35
N LEU A 333 6.59 -10.74 -11.06
CA LEU A 333 6.40 -10.74 -12.52
C LEU A 333 4.97 -10.30 -12.87
N ASP A 334 4.80 -9.03 -13.28
CA ASP A 334 3.48 -8.48 -13.66
C ASP A 334 3.22 -8.68 -15.17
N ALA A 335 2.47 -9.74 -15.47
CA ALA A 335 1.98 -10.11 -16.80
C ALA A 335 0.59 -10.77 -16.70
N THR A 336 0.00 -11.22 -17.83
CA THR A 336 -1.29 -11.94 -17.81
C THR A 336 -1.15 -13.42 -17.42
N ASN A 337 -0.07 -14.09 -17.86
CA ASN A 337 0.25 -15.50 -17.61
C ASN A 337 -0.98 -16.44 -17.64
N SER A 338 -1.83 -16.20 -18.65
CA SER A 338 -3.22 -16.67 -18.69
C SER A 338 -3.40 -18.10 -19.18
N THR A 339 -2.34 -18.78 -19.63
CA THR A 339 -2.40 -20.16 -20.13
C THR A 339 -1.55 -21.09 -19.26
N MET A 340 -1.88 -22.37 -19.21
CA MET A 340 -1.15 -23.37 -18.42
C MET A 340 0.28 -23.55 -18.91
N GLU A 341 0.47 -23.54 -20.24
CA GLU A 341 1.75 -23.74 -20.92
C GLU A 341 2.73 -22.62 -20.55
N ARG A 342 2.27 -21.37 -20.50
CA ARG A 342 3.09 -20.24 -20.07
C ARG A 342 3.47 -20.34 -18.60
N ARG A 343 2.56 -20.78 -17.73
CA ARG A 343 2.85 -20.97 -16.29
C ARG A 343 3.85 -22.09 -16.07
N LYS A 344 3.69 -23.22 -16.77
CA LYS A 344 4.66 -24.32 -16.79
C LYS A 344 6.04 -23.85 -17.25
N ALA A 345 6.13 -23.17 -18.38
CA ALA A 345 7.40 -22.66 -18.91
C ALA A 345 8.11 -21.71 -17.92
N ILE A 346 7.35 -20.88 -17.19
CA ILE A 346 7.90 -20.04 -16.11
C ILE A 346 8.47 -20.89 -14.97
N VAL A 347 7.75 -21.92 -14.50
CA VAL A 347 8.27 -22.85 -13.47
C VAL A 347 9.53 -23.55 -13.96
N ASP A 348 9.50 -24.16 -15.15
CA ASP A 348 10.62 -24.91 -15.73
C ASP A 348 11.88 -24.01 -15.86
N HIS A 349 11.72 -22.76 -16.30
CA HIS A 349 12.81 -21.78 -16.40
C HIS A 349 13.38 -21.36 -15.03
N ILE A 350 12.51 -21.06 -14.06
CA ILE A 350 12.94 -20.72 -12.69
C ILE A 350 13.67 -21.90 -12.05
N ARG A 351 13.14 -23.13 -12.20
CA ARG A 351 13.73 -24.35 -11.64
C ARG A 351 15.08 -24.66 -12.28
N LYS A 352 15.23 -24.43 -13.60
CA LYS A 352 16.50 -24.58 -14.32
C LYS A 352 17.57 -23.59 -13.87
N ARG A 353 17.21 -22.31 -13.62
CA ARG A 353 18.18 -21.25 -13.30
C ARG A 353 18.47 -21.09 -11.80
N ALA A 354 17.47 -21.26 -10.93
CA ALA A 354 17.57 -21.01 -9.49
C ALA A 354 17.35 -22.25 -8.60
N GLY A 355 17.11 -23.42 -9.21
CA GLY A 355 16.92 -24.70 -8.51
C GLY A 355 15.52 -24.90 -7.91
N PRO A 356 15.31 -26.04 -7.20
CA PRO A 356 14.03 -26.39 -6.60
C PRO A 356 13.69 -25.54 -5.36
N GLU A 357 14.69 -25.03 -4.66
CA GLU A 357 14.54 -24.31 -3.39
C GLU A 357 13.77 -23.00 -3.52
N LEU A 358 13.96 -22.24 -4.63
CA LEU A 358 13.35 -20.91 -4.77
C LEU A 358 11.82 -20.98 -4.74
N GLY A 359 11.20 -20.24 -3.82
CA GLY A 359 9.75 -20.14 -3.70
C GLY A 359 9.13 -19.56 -4.97
N ILE A 360 8.05 -20.18 -5.47
CA ILE A 360 7.21 -19.66 -6.55
C ILE A 360 5.78 -19.59 -6.03
N LEU A 361 5.14 -18.43 -6.19
CA LEU A 361 3.75 -18.20 -5.79
C LEU A 361 2.98 -17.57 -6.95
N PHE A 362 1.97 -18.26 -7.47
CA PHE A 362 1.07 -17.68 -8.45
C PHE A 362 0.01 -16.82 -7.74
N LEU A 363 -0.21 -15.60 -8.23
CA LEU A 363 -1.23 -14.69 -7.70
C LEU A 363 -2.21 -14.32 -8.80
N GLU A 364 -3.34 -15.03 -8.83
CA GLU A 364 -4.43 -14.73 -9.75
C GLU A 364 -5.30 -13.61 -9.22
N SER A 365 -5.58 -12.65 -10.10
CA SER A 365 -6.51 -11.56 -9.87
C SER A 365 -7.68 -11.72 -10.83
N SER A 366 -8.82 -12.12 -10.27
CA SER A 366 -10.08 -12.29 -11.00
C SER A 366 -11.13 -11.32 -10.47
N CYS A 367 -12.06 -10.97 -11.34
CA CYS A 367 -13.17 -10.08 -11.01
C CYS A 367 -14.37 -10.54 -11.83
N VAL A 368 -15.49 -10.80 -11.19
CA VAL A 368 -16.77 -11.14 -11.80
C VAL A 368 -17.79 -10.01 -11.63
N ASP A 369 -17.52 -9.09 -10.71
CA ASP A 369 -18.31 -7.88 -10.51
C ASP A 369 -18.19 -6.91 -11.71
N LYS A 370 -19.34 -6.44 -12.21
CA LYS A 370 -19.43 -5.63 -13.42
C LYS A 370 -18.97 -4.20 -13.18
N ASP A 371 -19.43 -3.57 -12.11
CA ASP A 371 -19.08 -2.17 -11.76
C ASP A 371 -17.58 -2.04 -11.51
N LEU A 372 -16.98 -3.04 -10.84
CA LEU A 372 -15.55 -3.07 -10.58
C LEU A 372 -14.74 -3.30 -11.85
N LEU A 373 -15.23 -4.15 -12.77
CA LEU A 373 -14.61 -4.33 -14.08
C LEU A 373 -14.68 -3.05 -14.92
N GLU A 374 -15.81 -2.34 -14.95
CA GLU A 374 -15.96 -1.07 -15.66
C GLU A 374 -15.05 0.02 -15.11
N ALA A 375 -14.94 0.15 -13.77
CA ALA A 375 -14.01 1.07 -13.14
C ALA A 375 -12.54 0.75 -13.52
N ASN A 376 -12.16 -0.54 -13.46
CA ASN A 376 -10.83 -0.98 -13.88
C ASN A 376 -10.57 -0.80 -15.38
N MET A 377 -11.59 -0.92 -16.24
CA MET A 377 -11.51 -0.62 -17.67
C MET A 377 -11.18 0.86 -17.87
N ARG A 378 -11.95 1.79 -17.28
CA ARG A 378 -11.71 3.25 -17.40
C ARG A 378 -10.29 3.65 -16.96
N LEU A 379 -9.81 3.10 -15.84
CA LEU A 379 -8.43 3.28 -15.39
C LEU A 379 -7.41 2.82 -16.43
N LYS A 380 -7.72 1.78 -17.21
CA LYS A 380 -6.84 1.27 -18.26
C LYS A 380 -6.89 2.11 -19.54
N LEU A 381 -8.04 2.71 -19.87
CA LEU A 381 -8.19 3.69 -20.96
C LEU A 381 -7.46 5.00 -20.65
N SER A 382 -7.37 5.38 -19.38
CA SER A 382 -6.52 6.48 -18.91
C SER A 382 -5.02 6.17 -18.95
N GLY A 383 -4.63 4.94 -19.34
CA GLY A 383 -3.25 4.47 -19.38
C GLY A 383 -2.48 4.82 -20.66
N PRO A 384 -1.15 4.59 -20.70
CA PRO A 384 -0.28 4.98 -21.81
C PRO A 384 -0.57 4.22 -23.12
N ASP A 385 -1.27 3.08 -23.06
CA ASP A 385 -1.69 2.33 -24.25
C ASP A 385 -2.79 3.09 -25.04
N TYR A 386 -3.58 3.97 -24.37
CA TYR A 386 -4.74 4.70 -24.95
C TYR A 386 -4.70 6.23 -24.78
N LYS A 387 -3.64 6.79 -24.19
CA LYS A 387 -3.48 8.24 -23.96
C LYS A 387 -3.76 9.04 -25.25
N GLY A 388 -4.73 9.96 -25.19
CA GLY A 388 -5.09 10.86 -26.29
C GLY A 388 -6.04 10.27 -27.35
N LYS A 389 -6.54 9.04 -27.18
CA LYS A 389 -7.61 8.47 -28.00
C LYS A 389 -8.99 8.84 -27.46
N ASP A 390 -10.02 8.74 -28.30
CA ASP A 390 -11.42 8.86 -27.84
C ASP A 390 -11.75 7.76 -26.81
N PRO A 391 -12.42 8.07 -25.69
CA PRO A 391 -12.73 7.08 -24.65
C PRO A 391 -13.64 5.93 -25.11
N THR A 392 -14.50 6.15 -26.12
CA THR A 392 -15.42 5.13 -26.67
C THR A 392 -14.64 4.18 -27.58
N GLU A 393 -13.88 4.70 -28.54
CA GLU A 393 -13.02 3.89 -29.42
C GLU A 393 -12.00 3.07 -28.62
N ALA A 394 -11.40 3.70 -27.60
CA ALA A 394 -10.46 3.05 -26.68
C ALA A 394 -11.13 1.91 -25.90
N LEU A 395 -12.39 2.09 -25.46
CA LEU A 395 -13.16 1.03 -24.78
C LEU A 395 -13.43 -0.14 -25.72
N GLU A 396 -13.76 0.11 -26.98
CA GLU A 396 -14.03 -0.96 -27.95
C GLU A 396 -12.78 -1.77 -28.30
N ASP A 397 -11.65 -1.12 -28.59
CA ASP A 397 -10.37 -1.81 -28.81
C ASP A 397 -9.95 -2.61 -27.57
N PHE A 398 -10.14 -2.04 -26.38
CA PHE A 398 -9.87 -2.74 -25.14
C PHE A 398 -10.78 -3.96 -24.92
N LYS A 399 -12.09 -3.86 -25.25
CA LYS A 399 -13.02 -5.00 -25.22
C LYS A 399 -12.61 -6.09 -26.20
N ARG A 400 -12.25 -5.74 -27.45
CA ARG A 400 -11.70 -6.70 -28.44
C ARG A 400 -10.44 -7.39 -27.91
N ARG A 401 -9.51 -6.63 -27.33
CA ARG A 401 -8.30 -7.15 -26.68
C ARG A 401 -8.61 -8.12 -25.52
N VAL A 402 -9.59 -7.82 -24.67
CA VAL A 402 -10.02 -8.73 -23.58
C VAL A 402 -10.58 -10.03 -24.15
N ALA A 403 -11.47 -9.97 -25.14
CA ALA A 403 -12.07 -11.15 -25.76
C ALA A 403 -11.02 -12.07 -26.42
N LEU A 404 -9.93 -11.53 -26.98
CA LEU A 404 -8.80 -12.33 -27.47
C LEU A 404 -8.10 -13.12 -26.36
N TYR A 405 -7.89 -12.52 -25.18
CA TYR A 405 -7.31 -13.21 -24.04
C TYR A 405 -8.26 -14.26 -23.45
N GLU A 406 -9.56 -13.97 -23.39
CA GLU A 406 -10.59 -14.87 -22.84
C GLU A 406 -10.67 -16.21 -23.58
N ARG A 407 -10.46 -16.23 -24.91
CA ARG A 407 -10.40 -17.45 -25.73
C ARG A 407 -9.33 -18.48 -25.30
N SER A 408 -8.27 -18.02 -24.64
CA SER A 408 -7.13 -18.85 -24.21
C SER A 408 -6.90 -18.86 -22.70
N TYR A 409 -7.81 -18.24 -21.93
CA TYR A 409 -7.62 -18.07 -20.49
C TYR A 409 -8.02 -19.34 -19.75
N VAL A 410 -7.05 -19.91 -19.05
CA VAL A 410 -7.24 -21.00 -18.10
C VAL A 410 -6.93 -20.45 -16.70
N PRO A 411 -7.92 -20.35 -15.79
CA PRO A 411 -7.72 -19.94 -14.41
C PRO A 411 -6.73 -20.83 -13.65
N LEU A 412 -6.37 -20.43 -12.43
CA LEU A 412 -5.67 -21.33 -11.50
C LEU A 412 -6.64 -22.34 -10.87
N GLY A 413 -6.14 -23.52 -10.55
CA GLY A 413 -6.92 -24.57 -9.87
C GLY A 413 -6.32 -25.95 -10.09
N GLU A 414 -7.13 -26.90 -10.57
CA GLU A 414 -6.76 -28.32 -10.65
C GLU A 414 -5.39 -28.62 -11.24
N TYR A 415 -4.93 -27.86 -12.25
CA TYR A 415 -3.61 -28.08 -12.85
C TYR A 415 -2.50 -27.77 -11.85
N GLU A 416 -2.55 -26.60 -11.21
CA GLU A 416 -1.59 -26.19 -10.18
C GLU A 416 -1.58 -27.17 -9.00
N GLU A 417 -2.76 -27.59 -8.54
CA GLU A 417 -2.90 -28.53 -7.41
C GLU A 417 -2.29 -29.91 -7.73
N LYS A 418 -2.54 -30.45 -8.93
CA LYS A 418 -1.97 -31.72 -9.39
C LYS A 418 -0.45 -31.65 -9.59
N ASN A 419 0.12 -30.46 -9.76
CA ASN A 419 1.56 -30.23 -9.97
C ASN A 419 2.28 -29.61 -8.76
N ASN A 420 1.62 -29.50 -7.59
CA ASN A 420 2.15 -28.87 -6.38
C ASN A 420 2.68 -27.44 -6.60
N MET A 421 1.93 -26.64 -7.36
CA MET A 421 2.23 -25.23 -7.61
C MET A 421 1.45 -24.36 -6.62
N ALA A 422 2.16 -23.69 -5.71
CA ALA A 422 1.54 -22.81 -4.73
C ALA A 422 0.85 -21.61 -5.40
N TYR A 423 -0.39 -21.33 -5.00
CA TYR A 423 -1.16 -20.23 -5.57
C TYR A 423 -2.09 -19.52 -4.59
N ILE A 424 -2.46 -18.29 -4.94
CA ILE A 424 -3.53 -17.51 -4.34
C ILE A 424 -4.45 -17.00 -5.45
N GLN A 425 -5.77 -17.13 -5.26
CA GLN A 425 -6.77 -16.46 -6.10
C GLN A 425 -7.44 -15.36 -5.31
N MET A 426 -7.35 -14.13 -5.81
CA MET A 426 -8.03 -12.96 -5.27
C MET A 426 -9.21 -12.60 -6.18
N ILE A 427 -10.43 -12.88 -5.70
CA ILE A 427 -11.68 -12.69 -6.43
C ILE A 427 -12.34 -11.39 -5.96
N ASP A 428 -12.76 -10.55 -6.91
CA ASP A 428 -13.39 -9.24 -6.69
C ASP A 428 -12.65 -8.37 -5.68
N VAL A 429 -11.31 -8.41 -5.80
CA VAL A 429 -10.36 -7.61 -5.02
C VAL A 429 -10.60 -7.71 -3.51
N GLY A 430 -10.61 -8.95 -3.01
CA GLY A 430 -10.62 -9.28 -1.59
C GLY A 430 -11.96 -9.82 -1.07
N ARG A 431 -13.04 -9.79 -1.89
CA ARG A 431 -14.33 -10.42 -1.55
C ARG A 431 -14.18 -11.90 -1.20
N LYS A 432 -13.30 -12.61 -1.91
CA LYS A 432 -12.88 -13.98 -1.59
C LYS A 432 -11.40 -14.14 -1.92
N VAL A 433 -10.66 -14.77 -1.00
CA VAL A 433 -9.28 -15.22 -1.20
C VAL A 433 -9.24 -16.73 -1.07
N VAL A 434 -8.71 -17.42 -2.08
CA VAL A 434 -8.37 -18.85 -2.02
C VAL A 434 -6.85 -18.97 -1.92
N SER A 435 -6.36 -19.88 -1.10
CA SER A 435 -4.93 -20.15 -0.95
C SER A 435 -4.66 -21.66 -1.03
N HIS A 436 -3.61 -22.04 -1.77
CA HIS A 436 -3.17 -23.42 -1.93
C HIS A 436 -1.65 -23.52 -1.74
N GLN A 437 -1.20 -24.43 -0.87
CA GLN A 437 0.23 -24.72 -0.59
C GLN A 437 1.10 -23.48 -0.30
N THR A 438 0.56 -22.42 0.30
CA THR A 438 1.35 -21.22 0.69
C THR A 438 2.21 -21.49 1.90
N HIS A 439 3.35 -22.13 1.69
CA HIS A 439 4.36 -22.41 2.71
C HIS A 439 5.40 -21.27 2.84
N GLY A 440 6.04 -21.20 4.00
CA GLY A 440 7.09 -20.21 4.29
C GLY A 440 6.56 -18.82 4.70
N PHE A 441 7.44 -18.03 5.30
CA PHE A 441 7.09 -16.73 5.89
C PHE A 441 6.55 -15.73 4.86
N LEU A 442 7.27 -15.52 3.75
CA LEU A 442 6.89 -14.54 2.73
C LEU A 442 5.52 -14.84 2.10
N SER A 443 5.26 -16.09 1.70
CA SER A 443 3.96 -16.51 1.15
C SER A 443 2.82 -16.26 2.17
N SER A 444 3.08 -16.52 3.44
CA SER A 444 2.11 -16.27 4.53
C SER A 444 1.85 -14.77 4.72
N GLN A 445 2.87 -13.92 4.60
CA GLN A 445 2.72 -12.46 4.62
C GLN A 445 1.93 -11.94 3.41
N VAL A 446 2.08 -12.55 2.23
CA VAL A 446 1.27 -12.22 1.05
C VAL A 446 -0.20 -12.56 1.29
N VAL A 447 -0.53 -13.76 1.77
CA VAL A 447 -1.92 -14.14 2.12
C VAL A 447 -2.51 -13.18 3.14
N TYR A 448 -1.78 -12.91 4.24
CA TYR A 448 -2.21 -12.00 5.29
C TYR A 448 -2.49 -10.59 4.76
N TYR A 449 -1.64 -10.03 3.89
CA TYR A 449 -1.88 -8.72 3.30
C TYR A 449 -3.11 -8.70 2.37
N LEU A 450 -3.29 -9.74 1.55
CA LEU A 450 -4.40 -9.82 0.60
C LEU A 450 -5.77 -9.97 1.29
N LEU A 451 -5.83 -10.59 2.47
CA LEU A 451 -7.02 -10.61 3.33
C LEU A 451 -7.40 -9.23 3.90
N ASN A 452 -6.43 -8.33 4.03
CA ASN A 452 -6.60 -6.96 4.54
C ASN A 452 -6.71 -5.91 3.42
N PHE A 453 -6.70 -6.34 2.16
CA PHE A 453 -6.61 -5.44 1.02
C PHE A 453 -7.94 -4.74 0.75
N ASN A 454 -7.90 -3.41 0.58
CA ASN A 454 -9.06 -2.66 0.12
C ASN A 454 -8.77 -1.62 -0.98
N LEU A 455 -9.85 -1.27 -1.67
CA LEU A 455 -9.94 -0.28 -2.74
C LEU A 455 -10.79 0.95 -2.38
N SER A 456 -11.38 0.99 -1.19
CA SER A 456 -12.35 2.00 -0.78
C SER A 456 -11.74 3.41 -0.83
N PRO A 457 -12.40 4.37 -1.51
CA PRO A 457 -11.97 5.76 -1.53
C PRO A 457 -12.11 6.33 -0.10
N ARG A 458 -11.02 6.87 0.42
CA ARG A 458 -10.94 7.46 1.76
C ARG A 458 -9.79 8.45 1.83
N GLN A 459 -9.82 9.33 2.83
CA GLN A 459 -8.68 10.16 3.19
C GLN A 459 -8.00 9.60 4.42
N ILE A 460 -6.67 9.54 4.36
CA ILE A 460 -5.78 9.27 5.49
C ILE A 460 -5.11 10.60 5.83
N TRP A 461 -5.38 11.13 7.01
CA TRP A 461 -4.78 12.36 7.50
C TRP A 461 -3.69 12.03 8.53
N ILE A 462 -2.56 12.72 8.47
CA ILE A 462 -1.43 12.54 9.40
C ILE A 462 -1.01 13.92 9.89
N THR A 463 -0.77 14.05 11.20
CA THR A 463 -0.23 15.26 11.82
C THR A 463 0.56 14.90 13.08
N ARG A 464 1.37 15.85 13.52
CA ARG A 464 1.85 15.89 14.91
C ARG A 464 0.74 16.46 15.82
N HIS A 465 0.86 16.25 17.12
CA HIS A 465 0.12 17.01 18.14
C HIS A 465 0.33 18.54 17.98
N GLY A 466 -0.50 19.33 18.65
CA GLY A 466 -0.23 20.74 18.89
C GLY A 466 1.06 20.94 19.72
N GLU A 467 1.60 22.15 19.71
CA GLU A 467 2.80 22.52 20.48
C GLU A 467 2.65 22.20 21.98
N SER A 468 3.51 21.35 22.53
CA SER A 468 3.53 21.07 23.98
C SER A 468 4.48 22.00 24.74
N VAL A 469 4.41 21.97 26.07
CA VAL A 469 5.36 22.71 26.92
C VAL A 469 6.81 22.24 26.70
N ASP A 470 7.03 20.94 26.44
CA ASP A 470 8.36 20.40 26.09
C ASP A 470 8.84 20.87 24.71
N ASP A 471 7.97 20.95 23.69
CA ASP A 471 8.33 21.51 22.37
C ASP A 471 8.82 22.96 22.53
N ALA A 472 8.08 23.78 23.28
CA ALA A 472 8.44 25.18 23.55
C ALA A 472 9.74 25.33 24.36
N ALA A 473 10.06 24.36 25.23
CA ALA A 473 11.32 24.28 25.96
C ALA A 473 12.47 23.62 25.16
N GLY A 474 12.22 23.12 23.95
CA GLY A 474 13.21 22.43 23.12
C GLY A 474 13.63 21.05 23.63
N ARG A 475 12.84 20.44 24.53
CA ARG A 475 13.08 19.11 25.13
C ARG A 475 12.59 18.00 24.20
N ILE A 476 13.21 16.82 24.25
CA ILE A 476 12.79 15.63 23.51
C ILE A 476 12.07 14.63 24.40
N GLY A 477 11.17 13.84 23.81
CA GLY A 477 10.41 12.83 24.56
C GLY A 477 9.36 13.47 25.47
N GLY A 478 9.34 13.09 26.74
CA GLY A 478 8.50 13.67 27.78
C GLY A 478 7.01 13.38 27.61
N ASP A 479 6.19 13.82 28.58
CA ASP A 479 4.72 13.71 28.54
C ASP A 479 4.05 14.98 29.07
N SER A 480 4.53 16.13 28.59
CA SER A 480 3.92 17.44 28.84
C SER A 480 2.54 17.60 28.20
N ASP A 481 1.76 18.48 28.82
CA ASP A 481 0.52 19.02 28.29
C ASP A 481 0.76 19.99 27.11
N LEU A 482 -0.31 20.30 26.37
CA LEU A 482 -0.31 21.33 25.33
C LEU A 482 -0.06 22.72 25.90
N SER A 483 0.77 23.49 25.19
CA SER A 483 0.83 24.95 25.30
C SER A 483 -0.50 25.57 24.85
N GLU A 484 -0.68 26.87 25.10
CA GLU A 484 -1.89 27.57 24.63
C GLU A 484 -1.96 27.63 23.09
N ASN A 485 -0.82 27.76 22.40
CA ASN A 485 -0.74 27.61 20.95
C ASN A 485 -1.19 26.22 20.49
N GLY A 486 -0.77 25.17 21.22
CA GLY A 486 -1.18 23.79 20.97
C GLY A 486 -2.69 23.58 21.07
N LYS A 487 -3.34 24.18 22.07
CA LYS A 487 -4.82 24.13 22.22
C LYS A 487 -5.54 24.89 21.11
N ARG A 488 -5.02 26.03 20.68
CA ARG A 488 -5.56 26.78 19.52
C ARG A 488 -5.49 25.94 18.24
N PHE A 489 -4.31 25.36 17.96
CA PHE A 489 -4.10 24.41 16.87
C PHE A 489 -5.10 23.24 16.91
N ALA A 490 -5.30 22.62 18.09
CA ALA A 490 -6.23 21.51 18.26
C ALA A 490 -7.67 21.89 17.87
N LYS A 491 -8.17 23.03 18.38
CA LYS A 491 -9.50 23.55 18.06
C LYS A 491 -9.66 23.87 16.57
N ALA A 492 -8.64 24.48 15.96
CA ALA A 492 -8.64 24.77 14.52
C ALA A 492 -8.64 23.47 13.68
N MET A 493 -7.86 22.47 14.10
CA MET A 493 -7.75 21.18 13.41
C MET A 493 -9.10 20.45 13.38
N THR A 494 -9.83 20.40 14.49
CA THR A 494 -11.17 19.80 14.54
C THR A 494 -12.13 20.46 13.55
N ARG A 495 -12.21 21.81 13.55
CA ARG A 495 -13.08 22.54 12.60
C ARG A 495 -12.67 22.33 11.14
N PHE A 496 -11.36 22.28 10.88
CA PHE A 496 -10.82 22.07 9.54
C PHE A 496 -11.13 20.65 9.02
N ILE A 497 -10.96 19.62 9.86
CA ILE A 497 -11.24 18.23 9.49
C ILE A 497 -12.73 18.01 9.21
N ASP A 498 -13.63 18.60 10.00
CA ASP A 498 -15.07 18.59 9.73
C ASP A 498 -15.41 19.27 8.39
N HIS A 499 -14.82 20.43 8.10
CA HIS A 499 -14.97 21.08 6.80
C HIS A 499 -14.48 20.18 5.65
N GLN A 500 -13.30 19.56 5.79
CA GLN A 500 -12.73 18.68 4.75
C GLN A 500 -13.56 17.42 4.53
N ARG A 501 -14.14 16.82 5.59
CA ARG A 501 -15.10 15.70 5.48
C ARG A 501 -16.29 16.09 4.61
N LYS A 502 -16.92 17.23 4.89
CA LYS A 502 -18.06 17.77 4.14
C LYS A 502 -17.71 18.09 2.68
N GLN A 503 -16.56 18.71 2.42
CA GLN A 503 -16.09 18.98 1.05
C GLN A 503 -15.83 17.69 0.26
N TRP A 504 -15.24 16.67 0.89
CA TRP A 504 -15.01 15.39 0.23
C TRP A 504 -16.31 14.67 -0.14
N GLU A 505 -17.32 14.67 0.74
CA GLU A 505 -18.63 14.09 0.44
C GLU A 505 -19.33 14.76 -0.75
N LEU A 506 -19.31 16.10 -0.82
CA LEU A 506 -19.83 16.85 -1.96
C LEU A 506 -19.10 16.49 -3.27
N TYR A 507 -17.78 16.39 -3.22
CA TYR A 507 -16.96 16.00 -4.37
C TYR A 507 -17.21 14.55 -4.84
N GLN A 508 -17.44 13.60 -3.92
CA GLN A 508 -17.84 12.24 -4.31
C GLN A 508 -19.24 12.23 -4.97
N ARG A 509 -20.22 12.97 -4.44
CA ARG A 509 -21.54 13.10 -5.07
C ARG A 509 -21.43 13.68 -6.48
N GLN A 510 -20.61 14.70 -6.69
CA GLN A 510 -20.35 15.28 -8.02
C GLN A 510 -19.74 14.23 -8.98
N LYS A 511 -18.77 13.44 -8.52
CA LYS A 511 -18.19 12.33 -9.33
C LYS A 511 -19.19 11.24 -9.66
N ASP A 512 -20.06 10.88 -8.72
CA ASP A 512 -21.11 9.88 -8.93
C ASP A 512 -22.17 10.34 -9.95
N LEU A 513 -22.30 11.64 -10.23
CA LEU A 513 -23.11 12.17 -11.34
C LEU A 513 -22.37 12.14 -12.69
N LEU A 514 -21.03 12.13 -12.69
CA LEU A 514 -20.16 12.19 -13.87
C LEU A 514 -19.53 10.82 -14.20
N LYS A 515 -20.35 9.76 -14.20
CA LYS A 515 -19.91 8.36 -14.33
C LYS A 515 -20.51 7.60 -15.52
N HIS A 516 -20.88 8.26 -16.62
CA HIS A 516 -21.52 7.60 -17.76
C HIS A 516 -20.71 6.39 -18.28
N PHE A 517 -21.40 5.34 -18.72
CA PHE A 517 -20.79 4.21 -19.43
C PHE A 517 -21.56 3.96 -20.74
N PRO A 518 -20.91 3.90 -21.92
CA PRO A 518 -19.47 4.14 -22.16
C PRO A 518 -19.01 5.53 -21.70
N PRO A 519 -17.73 5.70 -21.33
CA PRO A 519 -17.20 6.96 -20.84
C PRO A 519 -17.20 8.01 -21.95
N ARG A 520 -17.54 9.25 -21.62
CA ARG A 520 -17.53 10.41 -22.52
C ARG A 520 -16.29 11.27 -22.28
N PRO A 521 -15.86 12.10 -23.24
CA PRO A 521 -14.85 13.13 -23.00
C PRO A 521 -15.24 14.01 -21.80
N GLY A 522 -14.36 14.11 -20.81
CA GLY A 522 -14.60 14.86 -19.57
C GLY A 522 -15.24 14.08 -18.41
N ASP A 523 -15.72 12.84 -18.61
CA ASP A 523 -16.18 12.01 -17.50
C ASP A 523 -15.04 11.70 -16.52
N SER A 524 -15.38 11.62 -15.24
CA SER A 524 -14.42 11.18 -14.22
C SER A 524 -14.38 9.65 -14.15
N THR A 525 -13.24 9.08 -13.73
CA THR A 525 -13.26 7.67 -13.27
C THR A 525 -14.02 7.64 -11.94
N PRO A 526 -15.13 6.88 -11.83
CA PRO A 526 -15.87 6.78 -10.58
C PRO A 526 -15.00 6.14 -9.49
N PRO A 527 -15.30 6.40 -8.20
CA PRO A 527 -14.68 5.65 -7.11
C PRO A 527 -14.86 4.14 -7.33
N ASN A 528 -13.87 3.34 -6.89
CA ASN A 528 -14.03 1.88 -6.88
C ASN A 528 -15.30 1.50 -6.11
N PRO A 529 -16.13 0.57 -6.63
CA PRO A 529 -17.32 0.12 -5.92
C PRO A 529 -16.95 -0.45 -4.54
N SER A 530 -17.85 -0.24 -3.59
CA SER A 530 -17.71 -0.72 -2.23
C SER A 530 -18.82 -1.72 -1.95
N TRP A 531 -18.47 -2.87 -1.35
CA TRP A 531 -19.45 -3.86 -0.88
C TRP A 531 -20.24 -3.38 0.34
N ILE A 532 -19.78 -2.32 0.99
CA ILE A 532 -20.48 -1.69 2.10
C ILE A 532 -21.65 -0.88 1.50
N PRO A 533 -22.89 -1.11 1.95
CA PRO A 533 -24.05 -0.34 1.50
C PRO A 533 -23.80 1.17 1.62
N ARG A 534 -24.15 1.92 0.57
CA ARG A 534 -23.96 3.38 0.50
C ARG A 534 -24.92 4.16 1.42
N ASP A 535 -25.85 3.44 2.03
CA ASP A 535 -27.01 3.98 2.76
C ASP A 535 -26.64 4.48 4.16
N ARG A 536 -25.43 4.16 4.64
CA ARG A 536 -24.86 4.71 5.87
C ARG A 536 -23.78 5.76 5.54
N PRO A 537 -23.68 6.87 6.30
CA PRO A 537 -22.53 7.78 6.20
C PRO A 537 -21.25 7.01 6.51
N ARG A 538 -20.13 7.41 5.89
CA ARG A 538 -18.81 6.85 6.24
C ARG A 538 -18.42 7.32 7.64
N ASN A 539 -17.78 6.43 8.38
CA ASN A 539 -17.20 6.80 9.66
C ASN A 539 -15.97 7.70 9.42
N PHE A 540 -15.58 8.42 10.47
CA PHE A 540 -14.31 9.12 10.52
C PHE A 540 -13.63 8.74 11.83
N CYS A 541 -12.54 7.98 11.73
CA CYS A 541 -11.71 7.56 12.85
C CYS A 541 -10.69 8.65 13.21
N VAL A 542 -10.50 8.92 14.49
CA VAL A 542 -9.47 9.85 15.00
C VAL A 542 -8.58 9.10 15.98
N TRP A 543 -7.38 8.74 15.56
CA TRP A 543 -6.46 7.96 16.38
C TRP A 543 -5.32 8.83 16.89
N SER A 544 -5.19 8.92 18.20
CA SER A 544 -4.08 9.60 18.87
C SER A 544 -3.06 8.59 19.41
N SER A 545 -1.87 9.06 19.77
CA SER A 545 -1.05 8.33 20.76
C SER A 545 -1.69 8.38 22.16
N MET A 546 -1.12 7.66 23.12
CA MET A 546 -1.55 7.72 24.53
C MET A 546 -0.89 8.85 25.34
N MET A 547 0.02 9.62 24.72
CA MET A 547 0.70 10.74 25.36
C MET A 547 -0.21 11.96 25.46
N LYS A 548 -0.18 12.69 26.58
CA LYS A 548 -1.15 13.76 26.92
C LYS A 548 -1.35 14.78 25.81
N ARG A 549 -0.26 15.31 25.25
CA ARG A 549 -0.28 16.27 24.14
C ARG A 549 -1.05 15.77 22.90
N CYS A 550 -1.03 14.47 22.61
CA CYS A 550 -1.83 13.89 21.52
C CYS A 550 -3.30 13.72 21.92
N VAL A 551 -3.58 13.27 23.15
CA VAL A 551 -4.94 13.14 23.69
C VAL A 551 -5.65 14.50 23.73
N GLN A 552 -5.00 15.53 24.27
CA GLN A 552 -5.48 16.91 24.28
C GLN A 552 -5.60 17.51 22.88
N SER A 553 -4.80 17.04 21.91
CA SER A 553 -4.95 17.48 20.51
C SER A 553 -6.22 16.95 19.85
N VAL A 554 -6.83 15.89 20.37
CA VAL A 554 -8.08 15.29 19.83
C VAL A 554 -9.30 15.50 20.74
N GLU A 555 -9.15 16.17 21.89
CA GLU A 555 -10.21 16.35 22.90
C GLU A 555 -11.46 17.11 22.40
N TYR A 556 -11.33 17.85 21.29
CA TYR A 556 -12.42 18.65 20.71
C TYR A 556 -13.29 17.91 19.68
N PHE A 557 -12.93 16.69 19.28
CA PHE A 557 -13.77 15.90 18.36
C PHE A 557 -14.98 15.31 19.10
N ASN A 558 -16.17 15.46 18.52
CA ASN A 558 -17.39 14.85 19.08
C ASN A 558 -17.36 13.32 18.92
N GLU A 559 -17.36 12.58 20.03
CA GLU A 559 -17.35 11.10 20.04
C GLU A 559 -18.60 10.48 19.40
N GLU A 560 -19.71 11.23 19.26
CA GLU A 560 -20.90 10.78 18.52
C GLU A 560 -20.70 10.83 16.99
N GLU A 561 -19.80 11.67 16.49
CA GLU A 561 -19.54 11.87 15.06
C GLU A 561 -18.22 11.24 14.57
N TYR A 562 -17.28 10.99 15.50
CA TYR A 562 -15.91 10.55 15.26
C TYR A 562 -15.54 9.38 16.18
N ASP A 563 -14.98 8.31 15.60
CA ASP A 563 -14.47 7.16 16.34
C ASP A 563 -13.07 7.48 16.90
N VAL A 564 -13.05 8.13 18.08
CA VAL A 564 -11.82 8.56 18.76
C VAL A 564 -11.17 7.38 19.50
N LYS A 565 -9.90 7.10 19.22
CA LYS A 565 -9.15 5.99 19.86
C LYS A 565 -7.72 6.40 20.21
N GLN A 566 -7.23 5.92 21.34
CA GLN A 566 -5.85 6.14 21.78
C GLN A 566 -5.04 4.87 21.55
N MET A 567 -3.85 4.98 20.93
CA MET A 567 -3.01 3.85 20.56
C MET A 567 -1.59 4.03 21.05
N ARG A 568 -1.15 3.22 22.01
CA ARG A 568 0.25 3.22 22.49
C ARG A 568 1.28 3.04 21.39
N MET A 569 0.91 2.36 20.30
CA MET A 569 1.82 2.14 19.18
C MET A 569 2.11 3.42 18.37
N LEU A 570 1.35 4.50 18.58
CA LEU A 570 1.57 5.83 17.99
C LEU A 570 2.45 6.76 18.87
N ASP A 571 2.81 6.37 20.09
CA ASP A 571 3.65 7.17 21.04
C ASP A 571 5.00 7.58 20.40
N GLU A 572 5.62 8.67 20.86
CA GLU A 572 6.92 9.14 20.31
C GLU A 572 8.04 8.11 20.53
N LEU A 573 9.14 8.26 19.80
CA LEU A 573 10.39 7.55 20.08
C LEU A 573 10.80 7.75 21.54
N HIS A 574 10.94 6.66 22.30
CA HIS A 574 11.43 6.74 23.67
C HIS A 574 12.97 6.85 23.72
N SER A 575 13.47 7.98 24.20
CA SER A 575 14.90 8.37 24.19
C SER A 575 15.72 7.78 25.34
N GLY A 576 15.15 6.84 26.11
CA GLY A 576 15.84 6.12 27.18
C GLY A 576 16.35 7.06 28.27
N LYS A 577 17.66 7.03 28.54
CA LYS A 577 18.31 7.92 29.53
C LYS A 577 18.26 9.41 29.16
N MET A 578 17.92 9.75 27.91
CA MET A 578 17.94 11.11 27.38
C MET A 578 16.52 11.73 27.27
N GLU A 579 15.51 11.06 27.83
CA GLU A 579 14.15 11.60 27.92
C GLU A 579 14.11 12.93 28.70
N GLY A 580 13.36 13.90 28.20
CA GLY A 580 13.21 15.23 28.79
C GLY A 580 14.41 16.17 28.59
N MET A 581 15.49 15.74 27.92
CA MET A 581 16.67 16.58 27.65
C MET A 581 16.50 17.38 26.35
N THR A 582 17.17 18.53 26.27
CA THR A 582 17.40 19.25 25.02
C THR A 582 18.54 18.60 24.22
N TYR A 583 18.58 18.81 22.89
CA TYR A 583 19.70 18.31 22.08
C TYR A 583 21.07 18.90 22.48
N LYS A 584 21.10 20.09 23.10
CA LYS A 584 22.33 20.69 23.64
C LYS A 584 22.82 19.94 24.87
N GLU A 585 21.95 19.68 25.84
CA GLU A 585 22.28 18.88 27.03
C GLU A 585 22.77 17.47 26.63
N ILE A 586 22.14 16.85 25.62
CA ILE A 586 22.59 15.55 25.09
C ILE A 586 23.97 15.63 24.45
N GLN A 587 24.26 16.69 23.69
CA GLN A 587 25.60 16.88 23.08
C GLN A 587 26.69 17.09 24.14
N GLU A 588 26.37 17.76 25.26
CA GLU A 588 27.29 18.05 26.36
C GLU A 588 27.49 16.84 27.29
N GLN A 589 26.43 16.09 27.61
CA GLN A 589 26.46 14.96 28.56
C GLN A 589 26.74 13.61 27.90
N TYR A 590 26.35 13.42 26.64
CA TYR A 590 26.47 12.17 25.89
C TYR A 590 27.06 12.41 24.47
N PRO A 591 28.28 12.98 24.35
CA PRO A 591 28.84 13.39 23.07
C PRO A 591 29.06 12.23 22.08
N GLU A 592 29.43 11.04 22.56
CA GLU A 592 29.62 9.84 21.72
C GLU A 592 28.30 9.36 21.11
N ASP A 593 27.24 9.24 21.92
CA ASP A 593 25.90 8.90 21.47
C ASP A 593 25.34 9.95 20.49
N TYR A 594 25.53 11.24 20.78
CA TYR A 594 25.12 12.32 19.88
C TYR A 594 25.79 12.21 18.51
N ALA A 595 27.11 11.95 18.49
CA ALA A 595 27.87 11.75 17.26
C ALA A 595 27.46 10.47 16.52
N HIS A 596 27.25 9.36 17.24
CA HIS A 596 26.81 8.09 16.68
C HIS A 596 25.41 8.20 16.05
N ARG A 597 24.45 8.79 16.76
CA ARG A 597 23.10 9.06 16.24
C ARG A 597 23.11 9.98 15.04
N LYS A 598 23.99 10.98 14.99
CA LYS A 598 24.13 11.88 13.84
C LYS A 598 24.73 11.15 12.61
N LYS A 599 25.61 10.17 12.84
CA LYS A 599 26.26 9.38 11.79
C LYS A 599 25.36 8.28 11.22
N ASP A 600 24.62 7.57 12.07
CA ASP A 600 23.82 6.40 11.68
C ASP A 600 22.44 6.38 12.35
N LYS A 601 21.62 7.37 12.01
CA LYS A 601 20.35 7.69 12.68
C LYS A 601 19.27 6.62 12.54
N LEU A 602 19.31 5.81 11.48
CA LEU A 602 18.32 4.76 11.22
C LEU A 602 18.56 3.54 12.13
N PHE A 603 19.82 3.15 12.31
CA PHE A 603 20.21 1.99 13.10
C PHE A 603 20.56 2.33 14.55
N TYR A 604 20.81 3.60 14.87
CA TYR A 604 20.98 4.06 16.25
C TYR A 604 19.72 3.80 17.09
N ARG A 605 19.94 3.27 18.29
CA ARG A 605 18.94 3.03 19.33
C ARG A 605 19.40 3.72 20.61
N TYR A 606 18.52 4.51 21.23
CA TYR A 606 18.86 5.24 22.44
C TYR A 606 19.18 4.30 23.62
N PRO A 607 20.20 4.60 24.44
CA PRO A 607 20.59 3.77 25.57
C PRO A 607 19.67 3.95 26.78
N GLY A 608 19.35 2.85 27.45
CA GLY A 608 18.61 2.83 28.71
C GLY A 608 17.33 2.00 28.69
N PRO A 609 16.62 1.90 29.83
CA PRO A 609 15.33 1.25 29.91
C PRO A 609 14.35 1.85 28.90
N GLY A 610 13.69 1.00 28.12
CA GLY A 610 12.72 1.42 27.11
C GLY A 610 13.28 2.19 25.90
N GLY A 611 14.59 2.39 25.78
CA GLY A 611 15.18 3.13 24.65
C GLY A 611 14.88 2.50 23.29
N GLU A 612 14.47 3.31 22.32
CA GLU A 612 14.08 2.91 20.96
C GLU A 612 15.01 3.52 19.88
N GLY A 613 15.03 2.89 18.71
CA GLY A 613 15.53 3.44 17.44
C GLY A 613 14.43 3.49 16.36
N TYR A 614 14.74 4.00 15.18
CA TYR A 614 13.74 4.06 14.08
C TYR A 614 13.25 2.67 13.65
N LEU A 615 14.10 1.63 13.73
CA LEU A 615 13.69 0.24 13.42
C LEU A 615 12.69 -0.33 14.43
N ASP A 616 12.77 0.04 15.71
CA ASP A 616 11.78 -0.36 16.73
C ASP A 616 10.40 0.26 16.40
N ILE A 617 10.38 1.55 16.03
CA ILE A 617 9.17 2.26 15.60
C ILE A 617 8.55 1.64 14.35
N ILE A 618 9.37 1.37 13.33
CA ILE A 618 8.95 0.68 12.10
C ILE A 618 8.28 -0.66 12.44
N ASN A 619 8.84 -1.42 13.39
CA ASN A 619 8.23 -2.67 13.80
C ASN A 619 6.89 -2.48 14.52
N ARG A 620 6.79 -1.58 15.52
CA ARG A 620 5.53 -1.40 16.27
C ARG A 620 4.41 -0.75 15.45
N LEU A 621 4.74 0.08 14.47
CA LEU A 621 3.75 0.67 13.55
C LEU A 621 3.24 -0.30 12.49
N ARG A 622 3.81 -1.50 12.35
CA ARG A 622 3.34 -2.54 11.41
C ARG A 622 1.83 -2.81 11.55
N THR A 623 1.35 -3.00 12.79
CA THR A 623 -0.07 -3.26 13.06
C THR A 623 -0.94 -2.06 12.71
N VAL A 624 -0.50 -0.84 13.06
CA VAL A 624 -1.22 0.41 12.74
C VAL A 624 -1.33 0.62 11.23
N ILE A 625 -0.27 0.34 10.48
CA ILE A 625 -0.28 0.45 9.01
C ILE A 625 -1.25 -0.55 8.37
N VAL A 626 -1.29 -1.80 8.85
CA VAL A 626 -2.27 -2.77 8.38
C VAL A 626 -3.70 -2.36 8.76
N GLU A 627 -3.90 -1.82 9.96
CA GLU A 627 -5.18 -1.24 10.42
C GLU A 627 -5.68 -0.15 9.46
N VAL A 628 -4.82 0.82 9.10
CA VAL A 628 -5.14 1.88 8.14
C VAL A 628 -5.36 1.35 6.73
N GLU A 629 -4.57 0.38 6.27
CA GLU A 629 -4.72 -0.23 4.94
C GLU A 629 -6.03 -1.02 4.81
N ARG A 630 -6.48 -1.70 5.87
CA ARG A 630 -7.78 -2.42 5.89
C ARG A 630 -8.99 -1.53 6.15
N THR A 631 -8.83 -0.40 6.84
CA THR A 631 -9.91 0.54 7.13
C THR A 631 -10.49 1.12 5.84
N THR A 632 -11.81 1.06 5.70
CA THR A 632 -12.55 1.55 4.53
C THR A 632 -13.01 3.00 4.63
N ASP A 633 -12.96 3.53 5.85
CA ASP A 633 -13.47 4.82 6.28
C ASP A 633 -12.35 5.85 6.38
N HIS A 634 -12.67 7.10 6.73
CA HIS A 634 -11.65 8.14 6.88
C HIS A 634 -10.87 7.92 8.18
N VAL A 635 -9.59 8.31 8.21
CA VAL A 635 -8.78 8.26 9.43
C VAL A 635 -7.91 9.50 9.57
N LEU A 636 -7.79 10.03 10.79
CA LEU A 636 -6.81 11.03 11.21
C LEU A 636 -5.87 10.39 12.23
N LEU A 637 -4.56 10.47 11.99
CA LEU A 637 -3.51 10.01 12.89
C LEU A 637 -2.82 11.22 13.52
N VAL A 638 -3.08 11.46 14.80
CA VAL A 638 -2.42 12.50 15.61
C VAL A 638 -1.31 11.85 16.43
N SER A 639 -0.07 12.09 16.04
CA SER A 639 1.10 11.39 16.60
C SER A 639 2.26 12.36 16.82
N HIS A 640 3.50 11.89 16.70
CA HIS A 640 4.70 12.66 17.04
C HIS A 640 5.67 12.71 15.87
N ARG A 641 6.86 13.31 16.06
CA ARG A 641 7.77 13.58 14.95
C ARG A 641 8.30 12.28 14.34
N SER A 642 8.74 11.31 15.17
CA SER A 642 9.33 10.07 14.65
C SER A 642 8.27 9.12 14.10
N THR A 643 7.10 9.04 14.72
CA THR A 643 5.99 8.20 14.24
C THR A 643 5.35 8.75 12.96
N ALA A 644 5.11 10.07 12.86
CA ALA A 644 4.58 10.68 11.65
C ALA A 644 5.54 10.53 10.44
N ARG A 645 6.87 10.66 10.64
CA ARG A 645 7.88 10.38 9.60
C ARG A 645 7.72 8.99 9.01
N VAL A 646 7.59 8.00 9.89
CA VAL A 646 7.48 6.59 9.53
C VAL A 646 6.18 6.31 8.77
N LEU A 647 5.04 6.82 9.26
CA LEU A 647 3.74 6.69 8.60
C LEU A 647 3.71 7.36 7.22
N LEU A 648 4.21 8.60 7.11
CA LEU A 648 4.32 9.33 5.84
C LEU A 648 5.19 8.59 4.84
N SER A 649 6.34 8.09 5.28
CA SER A 649 7.26 7.32 4.43
C SER A 649 6.60 6.06 3.87
N TYR A 650 5.84 5.32 4.69
CA TYR A 650 5.08 4.17 4.22
C TYR A 650 4.08 4.56 3.12
N PHE A 651 3.17 5.49 3.39
CA PHE A 651 2.10 5.80 2.44
C PHE A 651 2.61 6.46 1.16
N ARG A 652 3.69 7.26 1.25
CA ARG A 652 4.36 7.86 0.08
C ARG A 652 5.27 6.89 -0.67
N GLY A 653 5.62 5.75 -0.09
CA GLY A 653 6.49 4.74 -0.71
C GLY A 653 7.96 5.17 -0.80
N LEU A 654 8.46 5.91 0.20
CA LEU A 654 9.86 6.34 0.29
C LEU A 654 10.79 5.17 0.65
N LYS A 655 12.08 5.28 0.31
CA LYS A 655 13.09 4.27 0.69
C LYS A 655 13.40 4.38 2.19
N ARG A 656 13.83 3.27 2.81
CA ARG A 656 13.97 3.13 4.28
C ARG A 656 15.01 4.08 4.88
N ASP A 657 16.07 4.34 4.14
CA ASP A 657 17.14 5.28 4.44
C ASP A 657 16.66 6.75 4.51
N GLU A 658 15.59 7.10 3.82
CA GLU A 658 15.02 8.46 3.82
C GLU A 658 14.19 8.77 5.08
N VAL A 659 13.68 7.73 5.76
CA VAL A 659 12.68 7.83 6.85
C VAL A 659 13.18 8.68 8.02
N ALA A 660 14.44 8.50 8.42
CA ALA A 660 15.00 9.14 9.61
C ALA A 660 15.20 10.65 9.41
N ASP A 661 15.34 11.10 8.16
CA ASP A 661 15.66 12.48 7.79
C ASP A 661 14.52 13.21 7.10
N LEU A 662 13.35 12.60 6.92
CA LEU A 662 12.15 13.27 6.45
C LEU A 662 11.76 14.47 7.34
N ASP A 663 11.49 15.64 6.77
CA ASP A 663 11.03 16.79 7.55
C ASP A 663 9.51 16.73 7.80
N VAL A 664 9.14 16.97 9.06
CA VAL A 664 7.76 16.92 9.57
C VAL A 664 7.62 18.01 10.65
N PRO A 665 7.51 19.29 10.24
CA PRO A 665 7.38 20.40 11.17
C PRO A 665 6.04 20.38 11.93
N MET A 666 5.95 21.19 12.98
CA MET A 666 4.69 21.42 13.70
C MET A 666 3.72 22.23 12.84
N GLY A 667 2.42 22.15 13.14
CA GLY A 667 1.41 22.92 12.43
C GLY A 667 1.00 22.35 11.07
N MET A 668 1.52 21.18 10.64
CA MET A 668 1.21 20.61 9.32
C MET A 668 0.21 19.45 9.39
N LEU A 669 -0.87 19.56 8.61
CA LEU A 669 -1.78 18.46 8.27
C LEU A 669 -1.43 17.89 6.90
N TYR A 670 -1.18 16.58 6.83
CA TYR A 670 -0.91 15.86 5.58
C TYR A 670 -2.11 14.99 5.21
N MET A 671 -2.72 15.25 4.06
CA MET A 671 -3.81 14.47 3.49
C MET A 671 -3.27 13.52 2.42
N LEU A 672 -3.63 12.25 2.53
CA LEU A 672 -3.25 11.18 1.61
C LEU A 672 -4.53 10.45 1.14
N GLU A 673 -4.86 10.52 -0.14
CA GLU A 673 -5.95 9.75 -0.74
C GLU A 673 -5.37 8.61 -1.59
N PRO A 674 -5.49 7.32 -1.21
CA PRO A 674 -4.96 6.21 -1.99
C PRO A 674 -5.55 6.14 -3.41
N LYS A 675 -4.69 6.02 -4.42
CA LYS A 675 -5.07 5.91 -5.84
C LYS A 675 -4.49 4.64 -6.48
N PRO A 676 -5.02 4.17 -7.63
CA PRO A 676 -4.49 2.99 -8.32
C PRO A 676 -3.01 2.98 -8.70
N TYR A 677 -2.41 4.16 -8.87
CA TYR A 677 -1.02 4.29 -9.30
C TYR A 677 -0.12 5.06 -8.33
N GLY A 678 -0.61 5.36 -7.13
CA GLY A 678 0.12 6.14 -6.12
C GLY A 678 -0.81 6.65 -5.00
N VAL A 679 -0.53 7.84 -4.50
CA VAL A 679 -1.33 8.51 -3.47
C VAL A 679 -1.45 9.98 -3.88
N ASP A 680 -2.67 10.50 -3.92
CA ASP A 680 -2.88 11.95 -4.03
C ASP A 680 -2.54 12.57 -2.68
N PHE A 681 -1.71 13.62 -2.69
CA PHE A 681 -1.11 14.18 -1.49
C PHE A 681 -1.29 15.69 -1.44
N LYS A 682 -1.76 16.18 -0.30
CA LYS A 682 -1.89 17.61 -0.01
C LYS A 682 -1.34 17.90 1.37
N ALA A 683 -0.65 19.02 1.53
CA ALA A 683 -0.22 19.53 2.82
C ALA A 683 -0.95 20.83 3.11
N TYR A 684 -1.31 21.04 4.37
CA TYR A 684 -1.93 22.26 4.85
C TYR A 684 -1.18 22.74 6.10
N GLN A 685 -0.91 24.04 6.16
CA GLN A 685 -0.16 24.67 7.24
C GLN A 685 -1.10 25.48 8.13
N TYR A 686 -1.00 25.29 9.44
CA TYR A 686 -1.74 26.06 10.42
C TYR A 686 -1.30 27.53 10.40
N ASN A 687 -2.28 28.41 10.30
CA ASN A 687 -2.12 29.85 10.32
C ASN A 687 -2.70 30.39 11.64
N PRO A 688 -1.85 30.89 12.56
CA PRO A 688 -2.27 31.37 13.88
C PRO A 688 -2.96 32.75 13.84
N GLU A 689 -2.95 33.47 12.72
CA GLU A 689 -3.67 34.74 12.56
C GLU A 689 -5.13 34.49 12.20
N THR A 690 -5.38 33.52 11.31
CA THR A 690 -6.74 33.15 10.85
C THR A 690 -7.38 32.03 11.66
N ASP A 691 -6.63 31.37 12.55
CA ASP A 691 -7.04 30.17 13.31
C ASP A 691 -7.54 29.05 12.37
N TRP A 692 -6.85 28.87 11.24
CA TRP A 692 -7.24 27.98 10.14
C TRP A 692 -6.02 27.25 9.55
N PHE A 693 -6.25 26.43 8.51
CA PHE A 693 -5.20 25.73 7.78
C PHE A 693 -5.21 26.12 6.31
N ASP A 694 -4.11 26.72 5.86
CA ASP A 694 -3.92 27.16 4.49
C ASP A 694 -3.31 26.02 3.66
N TYR A 695 -3.86 25.79 2.46
CA TYR A 695 -3.29 24.79 1.54
C TYR A 695 -1.92 25.24 1.06
N VAL A 696 -0.93 24.34 1.13
CA VAL A 696 0.43 24.59 0.62
C VAL A 696 0.57 23.89 -0.74
N PRO A 697 0.49 24.63 -1.87
CA PRO A 697 0.59 24.04 -3.19
C PRO A 697 1.99 23.46 -3.40
N GLN A 698 2.07 22.35 -4.12
CA GLN A 698 3.35 21.72 -4.52
C GLN A 698 4.28 21.35 -3.34
N TYR A 699 3.75 21.19 -2.12
CA TYR A 699 4.57 20.75 -0.97
C TYR A 699 5.18 19.37 -1.24
N GLU A 700 6.51 19.30 -1.20
CA GLU A 700 7.27 18.05 -1.22
C GLU A 700 7.76 17.72 0.19
N LEU A 701 7.79 16.44 0.53
CA LEU A 701 8.39 16.00 1.79
C LEU A 701 9.91 15.97 1.61
N HIS A 702 10.56 17.05 2.05
CA HIS A 702 12.00 17.20 1.94
C HIS A 702 12.76 16.36 2.98
N GLN A 703 13.99 15.99 2.66
CA GLN A 703 14.97 15.52 3.65
C GLN A 703 15.61 16.73 4.35
N VAL A 704 15.77 16.65 5.68
CA VAL A 704 16.40 17.67 6.54
C VAL A 704 17.84 17.91 6.08
N GLY A 705 18.05 18.99 5.34
CA GLY A 705 19.34 19.37 4.75
C GLY A 705 19.29 19.69 3.24
N ALA A 706 18.26 19.24 2.51
CA ALA A 706 18.09 19.57 1.09
C ALA A 706 17.95 21.09 0.86
N THR A 707 17.20 21.77 1.73
CA THR A 707 16.94 23.21 1.68
C THR A 707 18.20 24.08 1.92
N GLN A 708 19.24 23.54 2.55
CA GLN A 708 20.53 24.25 2.72
C GLN A 708 21.41 24.18 1.46
N LYS A 709 21.23 23.17 0.60
CA LYS A 709 21.99 23.04 -0.66
C LYS A 709 21.40 23.81 -1.85
N GLN A 710 20.21 24.38 -1.71
CA GLN A 710 19.59 25.25 -2.73
C GLN A 710 19.77 26.75 -2.41
N LYS A 711 20.45 27.10 -1.31
CA LYS A 711 20.74 28.48 -0.89
C LYS A 711 22.24 28.73 -0.66
N ALA A 712 23.10 27.88 -1.20
CA ALA A 712 24.56 27.93 -1.10
C ALA A 712 25.18 27.82 -2.50
#